data_AF-A0A8B6ZYS3-F1
#
_entry.id   AF-A0A8B6ZYS3-F1
#
_cell.length_a   1.000
_cell.length_b   1.000
_cell.length_c   1.000
_cell.angle_alpha   90.00
_cell.angle_beta   90.00
_cell.angle_gamma   90.00
#
_symmetry.space_group_name_H-M   'P 1'
#
loop_
_entity.id
_entity.type
_entity.pdbx_description
1 polymer ?
#
loop_
_entity_poly.entity_id
_entity_poly.type
_entity_poly.pdbx_seq_one_letter_code
_entity_poly.pdbx_strand_id
1 'polypeptide(L)'
;MADSLLLAKRAPCRFVRSRARKAWHQLILSRRLRCRPGPLRWCGRRRLRRRLLQAQAAGVDWKEGGCLVSAAAVEAAIRRLKVAASRPVPAATPVPAPAVPAFPHVPPPLPAGPGRAVLLLPLEQSFVFGGICRVTCLYGRVQVFGFTISQGQPAYEVYSAYTNSLLSIRAVHYPMPEKSKKEMKREARTLLRVHLFRGDRCRLMKYFSPLCSIVVLEHLKTSTTEFIISHPGLSYVFLQETPTSRSTSDYLTLKSVGIRRSKRKNSLQLSESVISAVDELVSISCEEVDGCPVILVCGGQDIGKSTFNRYLINQLLNSIPCIDYLECDLGQTEFTPPGCISLFNITEPILGPPFTHQRTPQKMVYYGKTSCKDNYEHYIEIIKYVFSSYKRESPLIINTMGWVTDKGLLLLIDLIRLLSPSHVVQFSSGRSKYMPNLTPDYVDDTDGLYTKSRPKIRNRGFYLPEAENLEYADEERESPVVFAAHKLMCVRSEFTFRKTPRNRELHNRVLRELAVLGYLGKLQPLDPKSVSPLHGLTPYQVPFNAVALRIMHADVAPTHIMYAVNASWVGLCKIQDNVRGYVNGPILLAQTPLCDCVGFGICRGIDMEKRLYHILTPVPPEVLRDVNCLLIGAVSIPQCIFKSQHGLEGTIPYVTTDYNFSLPGAREKVGARDSEQNYEEKRYPRPKLYRKIYRY
;
A
#
# COMPACT_ATOMS: atom_id res chain seq x y z
N MET A 1 -21.12 39.31 61.50
CA MET A 1 -20.69 40.55 62.19
C MET A 1 -19.18 40.67 61.98
N ALA A 2 -18.60 41.82 61.67
CA ALA A 2 -19.16 43.05 61.12
C ALA A 2 -18.03 43.82 60.39
N ASP A 3 -18.36 44.68 59.43
CA ASP A 3 -17.40 45.43 58.63
C ASP A 3 -16.72 46.58 59.40
N SER A 4 -15.55 47.05 58.93
CA SER A 4 -15.36 48.44 58.44
C SER A 4 -13.94 49.02 58.58
N LEU A 5 -13.38 49.50 57.44
CA LEU A 5 -12.72 50.82 57.26
C LEU A 5 -11.38 51.12 58.04
N LEU A 6 -10.43 51.95 57.60
CA LEU A 6 -10.23 52.79 56.39
C LEU A 6 -8.72 53.15 56.16
N LEU A 7 -8.40 53.60 54.93
CA LEU A 7 -7.35 54.57 54.54
C LEU A 7 -5.87 54.44 54.98
N ALA A 8 -4.99 54.33 53.97
CA ALA A 8 -3.79 55.17 53.87
C ALA A 8 -3.38 55.37 52.39
N LYS A 9 -3.23 56.62 51.93
CA LYS A 9 -2.69 56.97 50.60
C LYS A 9 -2.27 58.44 50.51
N ARG A 10 -0.97 58.73 50.31
CA ARG A 10 -0.47 60.02 49.79
C ARG A 10 1.00 59.92 49.32
N ALA A 11 1.30 60.54 48.19
CA ALA A 11 2.63 60.91 47.70
C ALA A 11 2.65 62.45 47.52
N PRO A 12 3.81 63.09 47.27
CA PRO A 12 4.28 63.36 45.90
C PRO A 12 5.82 63.11 45.77
N CYS A 13 6.58 63.41 44.71
CA CYS A 13 6.39 64.07 43.39
C CYS A 13 6.81 63.08 42.25
N ARG A 14 6.92 63.32 40.93
CA ARG A 14 6.97 64.48 39.99
C ARG A 14 8.28 65.31 40.02
N PHE A 15 8.82 65.86 38.93
CA PHE A 15 8.70 65.61 37.47
C PHE A 15 10.11 65.87 36.85
N VAL A 16 10.45 65.53 35.59
CA VAL A 16 10.18 66.31 34.36
C VAL A 16 10.35 65.42 33.11
N ARG A 17 9.71 65.87 32.00
CA ARG A 17 9.49 65.18 30.72
C ARG A 17 10.72 65.05 29.81
N SER A 18 10.69 64.05 28.94
CA SER A 18 10.82 64.28 27.48
C SER A 18 9.84 63.36 26.70
N ARG A 19 9.71 63.53 25.38
CA ARG A 19 8.82 62.75 24.48
C ARG A 19 9.63 62.23 23.29
N ALA A 20 9.41 60.97 22.90
CA ALA A 20 9.70 60.46 21.55
C ALA A 20 8.72 59.30 21.21
N ARG A 21 8.65 58.90 19.94
CA ARG A 21 7.76 57.84 19.43
C ARG A 21 8.54 56.60 18.98
N LYS A 22 7.81 55.48 18.85
CA LYS A 22 8.14 54.19 18.20
C LYS A 22 9.36 54.18 17.28
N ALA A 23 10.23 53.18 17.48
CA ALA A 23 10.87 52.42 16.40
C ALA A 23 11.08 50.96 16.84
N TRP A 24 10.91 50.00 15.93
CA TRP A 24 11.54 48.68 16.03
C TRP A 24 12.86 48.76 15.26
N HIS A 25 13.90 48.04 15.69
CA HIS A 25 15.06 47.78 14.83
C HIS A 25 15.59 46.36 15.01
N GLN A 26 16.02 45.78 13.89
CA GLN A 26 16.68 44.48 13.84
C GLN A 26 18.06 44.54 14.51
N LEU A 27 18.56 43.42 15.02
CA LEU A 27 19.99 43.22 15.26
C LEU A 27 20.47 41.93 14.60
N ILE A 28 21.57 42.07 13.87
CA ILE A 28 22.09 41.07 12.93
C ILE A 28 23.05 40.11 13.66
N LEU A 29 22.86 38.80 13.50
CA LEU A 29 23.86 37.79 13.85
C LEU A 29 24.16 36.88 12.67
N SER A 30 25.25 37.18 11.98
CA SER A 30 25.68 36.47 10.77
C SER A 30 26.14 35.03 11.07
N ARG A 31 25.53 34.03 10.42
CA ARG A 31 26.06 32.65 10.35
C ARG A 31 26.49 32.29 8.93
N ARG A 32 27.75 32.57 8.60
CA ARG A 32 28.41 32.09 7.37
C ARG A 32 28.61 30.57 7.42
N LEU A 33 27.65 29.79 6.93
CA LEU A 33 27.87 28.37 6.64
C LEU A 33 28.68 28.22 5.34
N ARG A 34 30.00 28.07 5.47
CA ARG A 34 30.88 27.77 4.33
C ARG A 34 30.73 26.30 3.93
N CYS A 35 29.98 26.02 2.87
CA CYS A 35 30.00 24.72 2.22
C CYS A 35 31.38 24.46 1.57
N ARG A 36 32.27 23.74 2.28
CA ARG A 36 33.44 23.10 1.66
C ARG A 36 33.05 21.67 1.22
N PRO A 37 33.39 21.23 -0.01
CA PRO A 37 33.15 19.85 -0.43
C PRO A 37 34.07 18.90 0.34
N GLY A 38 33.48 18.02 1.15
CA GLY A 38 34.14 16.88 1.81
C GLY A 38 33.84 15.56 1.09
N PRO A 39 34.67 14.52 1.24
CA PRO A 39 34.65 13.35 0.36
C PRO A 39 33.36 12.50 0.47
N LEU A 40 32.54 12.55 -0.59
CA LEU A 40 31.22 11.92 -0.72
C LEU A 40 31.16 10.40 -0.48
N ARG A 41 32.29 9.68 -0.53
CA ARG A 41 32.38 8.22 -0.28
C ARG A 41 31.89 7.78 1.11
N TRP A 42 31.80 8.66 2.10
CA TRP A 42 31.40 8.28 3.46
C TRP A 42 29.88 8.10 3.64
N CYS A 43 29.05 8.80 2.87
CA CYS A 43 27.59 8.78 3.00
C CYS A 43 26.98 7.46 2.48
N GLY A 44 27.50 6.89 1.38
CA GLY A 44 27.08 5.57 0.88
C GLY A 44 27.30 4.46 1.90
N ARG A 45 28.51 4.37 2.49
CA ARG A 45 28.83 3.38 3.53
C ARG A 45 27.98 3.55 4.80
N ARG A 46 27.64 4.78 5.20
CA ARG A 46 26.70 5.04 6.31
C ARG A 46 25.28 4.57 5.99
N ARG A 47 24.77 4.82 4.78
CA ARG A 47 23.45 4.34 4.33
C ARG A 47 23.39 2.81 4.30
N LEU A 48 24.38 2.13 3.69
CA LEU A 48 24.44 0.67 3.65
C LEU A 48 24.51 0.04 5.06
N ARG A 49 25.37 0.57 5.95
CA ARG A 49 25.51 0.06 7.33
C ARG A 49 24.23 0.26 8.16
N ARG A 50 23.48 1.35 7.93
CA ARG A 50 22.17 1.57 8.58
C ARG A 50 21.07 0.64 8.03
N ARG A 51 21.00 0.44 6.71
CA ARG A 51 20.06 -0.52 6.09
C ARG A 51 20.26 -1.94 6.63
N LEU A 52 21.51 -2.37 6.82
CA LEU A 52 21.84 -3.66 7.45
C LEU A 52 21.37 -3.73 8.92
N LEU A 53 21.61 -2.67 9.71
CA LEU A 53 21.15 -2.61 11.12
C LEU A 53 19.61 -2.57 11.22
N GLN A 54 18.91 -1.94 10.28
CA GLN A 54 17.44 -1.95 10.21
C GLN A 54 16.91 -3.34 9.84
N ALA A 55 17.57 -4.07 8.93
CA ALA A 55 17.24 -5.45 8.62
C ALA A 55 17.49 -6.41 9.80
N GLN A 56 18.52 -6.16 10.63
CA GLN A 56 18.73 -6.91 11.87
C GLN A 56 17.67 -6.57 12.94
N ALA A 57 17.30 -5.29 13.09
CA ALA A 57 16.23 -4.86 14.00
C ALA A 57 14.84 -5.39 13.60
N ALA A 58 14.66 -5.86 12.36
CA ALA A 58 13.45 -6.51 11.88
C ALA A 58 13.32 -8.01 12.25
N GLY A 59 14.23 -8.55 13.08
CA GLY A 59 14.07 -9.89 13.67
C GLY A 59 14.54 -11.06 12.80
N VAL A 60 15.52 -10.86 11.92
CA VAL A 60 16.08 -11.95 11.11
C VAL A 60 17.13 -12.74 11.89
N ASP A 61 16.73 -13.91 12.38
CA ASP A 61 17.55 -14.80 13.20
C ASP A 61 18.59 -15.56 12.35
N TRP A 62 19.75 -14.94 12.09
CA TRP A 62 20.87 -15.53 11.35
C TRP A 62 21.63 -16.54 12.22
N LYS A 63 21.18 -17.79 12.24
CA LYS A 63 22.03 -18.91 12.72
C LYS A 63 23.19 -19.13 11.77
N GLU A 64 24.40 -19.19 12.31
CA GLU A 64 25.64 -19.31 11.53
C GLU A 64 25.71 -20.63 10.76
N GLY A 65 25.93 -20.54 9.45
CA GLY A 65 26.20 -21.65 8.54
C GLY A 65 27.23 -21.19 7.52
N GLY A 66 28.50 -21.52 7.76
CA GLY A 66 29.61 -20.74 7.24
C GLY A 66 29.89 -20.85 5.74
N CYS A 67 30.17 -19.70 5.11
CA CYS A 67 31.22 -19.58 4.09
C CYS A 67 31.76 -18.14 4.05
N LEU A 68 33.01 -17.93 4.46
CA LEU A 68 33.66 -16.61 4.46
C LEU A 68 34.18 -16.27 3.05
N VAL A 69 33.53 -15.36 2.35
CA VAL A 69 34.05 -14.73 1.12
C VAL A 69 34.68 -13.39 1.49
N SER A 70 36.00 -13.26 1.29
CA SER A 70 36.73 -12.05 1.70
C SER A 70 36.48 -10.86 0.76
N ALA A 71 36.60 -9.64 1.29
CA ALA A 71 36.36 -8.40 0.54
C ALA A 71 37.26 -8.23 -0.70
N ALA A 72 38.43 -8.87 -0.73
CA ALA A 72 39.34 -8.86 -1.88
C ALA A 72 38.72 -9.51 -3.14
N ALA A 73 37.87 -10.53 -2.99
CA ALA A 73 37.17 -11.15 -4.11
C ALA A 73 36.20 -10.18 -4.81
N VAL A 74 35.58 -9.28 -4.03
CA VAL A 74 34.65 -8.26 -4.54
C VAL A 74 35.39 -7.17 -5.32
N GLU A 75 36.54 -6.68 -4.80
CA GLU A 75 37.35 -5.71 -5.55
C GLU A 75 37.96 -6.31 -6.83
N ALA A 76 38.34 -7.59 -6.83
CA ALA A 76 38.81 -8.28 -8.02
C ALA A 76 37.75 -8.37 -9.13
N ALA A 77 36.49 -8.64 -8.77
CA ALA A 77 35.37 -8.62 -9.72
C ALA A 77 35.13 -7.21 -10.30
N ILE A 78 35.16 -6.17 -9.47
CA ILE A 78 34.98 -4.78 -9.88
C ILE A 78 36.10 -4.30 -10.82
N ARG A 79 37.36 -4.74 -10.61
CA ARG A 79 38.46 -4.42 -11.53
C ARG A 79 38.30 -5.07 -12.91
N ARG A 80 37.81 -6.32 -13.00
CA ARG A 80 37.62 -7.01 -14.29
C ARG A 80 36.58 -6.32 -15.19
N LEU A 81 35.56 -5.68 -14.62
CA LEU A 81 34.55 -4.92 -15.35
C LEU A 81 35.05 -3.60 -15.99
N LYS A 82 36.29 -3.15 -15.71
CA LYS A 82 36.82 -1.86 -16.20
C LYS A 82 37.82 -1.93 -17.36
N VAL A 83 38.19 -3.12 -17.84
CA VAL A 83 39.23 -3.27 -18.88
C VAL A 83 38.64 -3.54 -20.27
N ALA A 84 37.40 -4.03 -20.36
CA ALA A 84 36.74 -4.37 -21.63
C ALA A 84 36.09 -3.16 -22.33
N ALA A 85 36.90 -2.18 -22.73
CA ALA A 85 36.42 -0.96 -23.40
C ALA A 85 37.40 -0.45 -24.50
N SER A 86 37.53 -1.21 -25.58
CA SER A 86 38.27 -0.82 -26.79
C SER A 86 37.49 -1.13 -28.07
N ARG A 87 37.63 -0.27 -29.08
CA ARG A 87 36.82 -0.13 -30.31
C ARG A 87 36.37 -1.43 -31.02
N PRO A 88 35.21 -1.43 -31.72
CA PRO A 88 34.73 -2.57 -32.49
C PRO A 88 35.54 -2.82 -33.76
N VAL A 89 35.62 -4.10 -34.14
CA VAL A 89 36.07 -4.63 -35.44
C VAL A 89 34.87 -5.34 -36.07
N PRO A 90 34.70 -5.38 -37.41
CA PRO A 90 33.50 -5.95 -38.04
C PRO A 90 33.19 -7.39 -37.61
N ALA A 91 31.94 -7.64 -37.24
CA ALA A 91 31.52 -8.93 -36.70
C ALA A 91 31.39 -10.01 -37.77
N ALA A 92 32.05 -11.15 -37.56
CA ALA A 92 31.73 -12.39 -38.26
C ALA A 92 30.33 -12.89 -37.84
N THR A 93 29.65 -13.61 -38.72
CA THR A 93 28.29 -14.10 -38.49
C THR A 93 28.23 -15.12 -37.33
N PRO A 94 27.32 -14.95 -36.35
CA PRO A 94 27.22 -15.85 -35.21
C PRO A 94 26.60 -17.20 -35.62
N VAL A 95 27.30 -18.29 -35.32
CA VAL A 95 26.79 -19.67 -35.49
C VAL A 95 25.60 -19.90 -34.56
N PRO A 96 24.50 -20.55 -35.00
CA PRO A 96 23.32 -20.75 -34.15
C PRO A 96 23.60 -21.58 -32.89
N ALA A 97 23.10 -21.14 -31.75
CA ALA A 97 23.14 -21.92 -30.51
C ALA A 97 22.30 -23.22 -30.67
N PRO A 98 22.75 -24.35 -30.09
CA PRO A 98 22.10 -25.65 -30.31
C PRO A 98 20.68 -25.68 -29.75
N ALA A 99 19.72 -26.04 -30.61
CA ALA A 99 18.30 -26.03 -30.30
C ALA A 99 17.96 -26.93 -29.10
N VAL A 100 17.55 -26.31 -27.98
CA VAL A 100 16.99 -27.02 -26.83
C VAL A 100 15.59 -27.52 -27.21
N PRO A 101 15.21 -28.78 -26.94
CA PRO A 101 13.87 -29.29 -27.25
C PRO A 101 12.81 -28.48 -26.50
N ALA A 102 12.09 -27.64 -27.23
CA ALA A 102 11.04 -26.78 -26.71
C ALA A 102 9.79 -27.60 -26.41
N PHE A 103 9.62 -28.03 -25.16
CA PHE A 103 8.34 -28.57 -24.70
C PHE A 103 7.28 -27.45 -24.76
N PRO A 104 6.25 -27.55 -25.63
CA PRO A 104 5.31 -26.44 -25.86
C PRO A 104 4.38 -26.17 -24.67
N HIS A 105 4.32 -27.10 -23.71
CA HIS A 105 3.42 -27.05 -22.57
C HIS A 105 4.16 -27.38 -21.27
N VAL A 106 3.82 -26.64 -20.21
CA VAL A 106 4.24 -26.95 -18.84
C VAL A 106 3.74 -28.36 -18.45
N PRO A 107 4.64 -29.30 -18.07
CA PRO A 107 4.30 -30.66 -17.64
C PRO A 107 3.21 -30.72 -16.56
N PRO A 108 2.51 -31.86 -16.40
CA PRO A 108 1.57 -32.04 -15.30
C PRO A 108 2.28 -31.91 -13.95
N PRO A 109 1.67 -31.23 -12.95
CA PRO A 109 2.21 -31.14 -11.60
C PRO A 109 2.14 -32.52 -10.93
N LEU A 110 3.11 -32.83 -10.08
CA LEU A 110 3.22 -34.14 -9.42
C LEU A 110 2.97 -34.03 -7.91
N PRO A 111 2.23 -34.95 -7.28
CA PRO A 111 1.98 -34.91 -5.83
C PRO A 111 3.26 -35.14 -5.03
N ALA A 112 3.42 -34.40 -3.93
CA ALA A 112 4.61 -34.39 -3.06
C ALA A 112 4.24 -34.63 -1.57
N GLY A 113 3.31 -35.55 -1.35
CA GLY A 113 2.64 -35.78 -0.07
C GLY A 113 1.35 -34.94 0.09
N PRO A 114 0.67 -35.05 1.24
CA PRO A 114 -0.57 -34.32 1.50
C PRO A 114 -0.39 -32.81 1.35
N GLY A 115 -1.29 -32.17 0.61
CA GLY A 115 -1.29 -30.71 0.44
C GLY A 115 -0.13 -30.13 -0.38
N ARG A 116 0.64 -30.95 -1.11
CA ARG A 116 1.85 -30.48 -1.82
C ARG A 116 1.97 -30.99 -3.25
N ALA A 117 2.47 -30.13 -4.13
CA ALA A 117 2.77 -30.47 -5.51
C ALA A 117 4.14 -29.93 -5.96
N VAL A 118 4.84 -30.69 -6.80
CA VAL A 118 6.04 -30.24 -7.53
C VAL A 118 5.65 -29.86 -8.96
N LEU A 119 6.13 -28.70 -9.40
CA LEU A 119 5.96 -28.15 -10.74
C LEU A 119 7.34 -27.95 -11.39
N LEU A 120 7.50 -28.42 -12.62
CA LEU A 120 8.68 -28.13 -13.45
C LEU A 120 8.27 -27.13 -14.54
N LEU A 121 8.94 -25.97 -14.57
CA LEU A 121 8.71 -24.90 -15.53
C LEU A 121 9.90 -24.79 -16.49
N PRO A 122 9.77 -25.13 -17.78
CA PRO A 122 10.74 -24.75 -18.79
C PRO A 122 10.89 -23.23 -18.86
N LEU A 123 12.05 -22.73 -19.29
CA LEU A 123 12.33 -21.30 -19.43
C LEU A 123 11.20 -20.54 -20.15
N GLU A 124 10.89 -19.34 -19.65
CA GLU A 124 9.81 -18.44 -20.07
C GLU A 124 8.37 -18.94 -19.95
N GLN A 125 8.15 -20.25 -19.76
CA GLN A 125 6.81 -20.78 -19.60
C GLN A 125 6.19 -20.30 -18.28
N SER A 126 4.96 -19.81 -18.37
CA SER A 126 4.14 -19.42 -17.22
C SER A 126 3.06 -20.45 -16.87
N PHE A 127 2.91 -20.70 -15.57
CA PHE A 127 1.79 -21.42 -14.96
C PHE A 127 0.87 -20.41 -14.26
N VAL A 128 -0.36 -20.29 -14.76
CA VAL A 128 -1.38 -19.38 -14.22
C VAL A 128 -2.34 -20.17 -13.34
N PHE A 129 -2.65 -19.66 -12.15
CA PHE A 129 -3.54 -20.31 -11.20
C PHE A 129 -4.46 -19.33 -10.49
N GLY A 130 -5.56 -19.81 -9.94
CA GLY A 130 -6.32 -19.15 -8.87
C GLY A 130 -6.25 -19.99 -7.59
N GLY A 131 -6.41 -19.35 -6.43
CA GLY A 131 -6.21 -19.96 -5.11
C GLY A 131 -5.03 -19.36 -4.35
N ILE A 132 -4.74 -19.93 -3.17
CA ILE A 132 -3.65 -19.52 -2.28
C ILE A 132 -2.68 -20.68 -2.09
N CYS A 133 -1.37 -20.40 -2.09
CA CYS A 133 -0.34 -21.40 -1.80
C CYS A 133 0.95 -20.75 -1.32
N ARG A 134 1.83 -21.55 -0.71
CA ARG A 134 3.25 -21.20 -0.52
C ARG A 134 4.04 -21.67 -1.74
N VAL A 135 5.01 -20.86 -2.17
CA VAL A 135 5.81 -21.07 -3.37
C VAL A 135 7.29 -21.09 -2.99
N THR A 136 7.94 -22.22 -3.23
CA THR A 136 9.36 -22.44 -2.91
C THR A 136 10.12 -22.82 -4.18
N CYS A 137 11.13 -22.05 -4.56
CA CYS A 137 12.01 -22.43 -5.67
C CYS A 137 13.09 -23.39 -5.18
N LEU A 138 13.00 -24.67 -5.57
CA LEU A 138 14.03 -25.67 -5.23
C LEU A 138 15.25 -25.56 -6.12
N TYR A 139 15.06 -25.19 -7.38
CA TYR A 139 16.11 -25.19 -8.40
C TYR A 139 15.83 -24.14 -9.47
N GLY A 140 16.85 -23.37 -9.83
CA GLY A 140 16.74 -22.28 -10.80
C GLY A 140 16.12 -21.01 -10.22
N ARG A 141 15.22 -20.38 -10.98
CA ARG A 141 14.63 -19.08 -10.67
C ARG A 141 13.24 -18.90 -11.32
N VAL A 142 12.30 -18.37 -10.56
CA VAL A 142 10.94 -18.06 -11.02
C VAL A 142 10.50 -16.66 -10.59
N GLN A 143 9.74 -15.99 -11.44
CA GLN A 143 9.15 -14.69 -11.14
C GLN A 143 7.66 -14.84 -10.84
N VAL A 144 7.18 -14.11 -9.82
CA VAL A 144 5.77 -13.98 -9.44
C VAL A 144 5.47 -12.50 -9.26
N PHE A 145 4.59 -11.94 -10.09
CA PHE A 145 4.10 -10.55 -9.97
C PHE A 145 5.21 -9.48 -9.89
N GLY A 146 6.34 -9.71 -10.57
CA GLY A 146 7.53 -8.85 -10.58
C GLY A 146 8.68 -9.37 -9.70
N PHE A 147 8.38 -10.03 -8.58
CA PHE A 147 9.39 -10.49 -7.63
C PHE A 147 10.03 -11.81 -8.05
N THR A 148 11.34 -11.95 -7.79
CA THR A 148 12.20 -13.02 -8.32
C THR A 148 12.61 -14.00 -7.23
N ILE A 149 11.87 -15.11 -7.14
CA ILE A 149 12.16 -16.21 -6.21
C ILE A 149 13.26 -17.10 -6.81
N SER A 150 14.39 -17.19 -6.12
CA SER A 150 15.58 -17.97 -6.51
C SER A 150 15.81 -19.18 -5.60
N GLN A 151 16.53 -20.19 -6.09
CA GLN A 151 16.98 -21.34 -5.28
C GLN A 151 17.64 -20.91 -3.96
N GLY A 152 17.21 -21.50 -2.85
CA GLY A 152 17.74 -21.25 -1.51
C GLY A 152 17.02 -20.15 -0.70
N GLN A 153 16.10 -19.40 -1.30
CA GLN A 153 15.23 -18.47 -0.57
C GLN A 153 14.09 -19.19 0.16
N PRO A 154 13.47 -18.57 1.20
CA PRO A 154 12.33 -19.13 1.92
C PRO A 154 11.07 -19.30 1.05
N ALA A 155 10.09 -20.02 1.58
CA ALA A 155 8.78 -20.24 0.95
C ALA A 155 7.89 -18.99 1.07
N TYR A 156 7.59 -18.33 -0.05
CA TYR A 156 6.76 -17.12 -0.09
C TYR A 156 5.27 -17.45 -0.23
N GLU A 157 4.41 -16.69 0.45
CA GLU A 157 2.96 -16.79 0.33
C GLU A 157 2.45 -16.05 -0.92
N VAL A 158 1.59 -16.69 -1.71
CA VAL A 158 1.07 -16.13 -2.96
C VAL A 158 -0.45 -16.26 -3.03
N TYR A 159 -1.12 -15.12 -3.20
CA TYR A 159 -2.56 -14.97 -3.07
C TYR A 159 -3.23 -14.63 -4.41
N SER A 160 -3.49 -15.64 -5.23
CA SER A 160 -4.15 -15.48 -6.54
C SER A 160 -5.68 -15.49 -6.41
N ALA A 161 -6.21 -14.47 -5.71
CA ALA A 161 -7.63 -14.29 -5.42
C ALA A 161 -8.45 -13.87 -6.65
N TYR A 162 -9.72 -14.29 -6.70
CA TYR A 162 -10.64 -14.01 -7.82
C TYR A 162 -11.08 -12.53 -7.91
N THR A 163 -10.80 -11.73 -6.89
CA THR A 163 -11.06 -10.28 -6.85
C THR A 163 -10.25 -9.49 -7.88
N ASN A 164 -9.11 -10.03 -8.34
CA ASN A 164 -8.13 -9.36 -9.18
C ASN A 164 -7.72 -10.25 -10.38
N SER A 165 -6.83 -9.75 -11.24
CA SER A 165 -6.22 -10.57 -12.31
C SER A 165 -5.39 -11.70 -11.69
N LEU A 166 -5.46 -12.90 -12.28
CA LEU A 166 -4.79 -14.06 -11.71
C LEU A 166 -3.26 -13.94 -11.81
N LEU A 167 -2.58 -14.41 -10.78
CA LEU A 167 -1.13 -14.47 -10.73
C LEU A 167 -0.59 -15.64 -11.55
N SER A 168 0.68 -15.52 -11.94
CA SER A 168 1.38 -16.56 -12.70
C SER A 168 2.80 -16.72 -12.22
N ILE A 169 3.25 -17.97 -12.10
CA ILE A 169 4.65 -18.33 -11.85
C ILE A 169 5.30 -18.51 -13.22
N ARG A 170 6.29 -17.67 -13.57
CA ARG A 170 7.05 -17.75 -14.84
C ARG A 170 8.48 -18.18 -14.53
N ALA A 171 9.01 -19.18 -15.22
CA ALA A 171 10.47 -19.43 -15.17
C ALA A 171 11.19 -18.30 -15.92
N VAL A 172 12.19 -17.71 -15.28
CA VAL A 172 13.01 -16.63 -15.86
C VAL A 172 14.46 -17.09 -15.96
N HIS A 173 15.27 -16.36 -16.74
CA HIS A 173 16.68 -16.71 -16.90
C HIS A 173 17.44 -16.53 -15.57
N TYR A 174 18.43 -17.38 -15.35
CA TYR A 174 19.36 -17.29 -14.21
C TYR A 174 20.78 -17.59 -14.69
N PRO A 175 21.82 -17.04 -14.05
CA PRO A 175 23.20 -17.33 -14.41
C PRO A 175 23.45 -18.83 -14.41
N MET A 176 23.81 -19.37 -15.58
CA MET A 176 24.15 -20.79 -15.72
C MET A 176 25.42 -21.08 -14.92
N PRO A 177 25.40 -22.05 -13.98
CA PRO A 177 26.62 -22.52 -13.36
C PRO A 177 27.52 -23.18 -14.41
N GLU A 178 28.84 -23.12 -14.23
CA GLU A 178 29.85 -23.83 -15.05
C GLU A 178 29.78 -25.38 -14.92
N LYS A 179 28.75 -25.90 -14.24
CA LYS A 179 28.47 -27.31 -14.01
C LYS A 179 28.03 -27.99 -15.31
N SER A 180 28.44 -29.24 -15.53
CA SER A 180 27.98 -30.00 -16.67
C SER A 180 26.48 -30.33 -16.58
N LYS A 181 25.85 -30.54 -17.74
CA LYS A 181 24.46 -31.02 -17.85
C LYS A 181 24.23 -32.35 -17.09
N LYS A 182 25.28 -33.14 -16.83
CA LYS A 182 25.21 -34.35 -15.99
C LYS A 182 25.17 -34.02 -14.49
N GLU A 183 25.95 -33.04 -14.01
CA GLU A 183 25.87 -32.56 -12.61
C GLU A 183 24.56 -31.84 -12.34
N MET A 184 24.12 -30.91 -13.20
CA MET A 184 22.85 -30.18 -13.01
C MET A 184 21.67 -31.16 -12.89
N LYS A 185 21.64 -32.20 -13.74
CA LYS A 185 20.64 -33.28 -13.65
C LYS A 185 20.89 -34.25 -12.49
N ARG A 186 22.02 -34.23 -11.80
CA ARG A 186 22.29 -34.98 -10.55
C ARG A 186 21.82 -34.17 -9.33
N GLU A 187 22.09 -32.86 -9.31
CA GLU A 187 21.67 -31.90 -8.29
C GLU A 187 20.14 -31.79 -8.21
N ALA A 188 19.47 -31.52 -9.34
CA ALA A 188 18.00 -31.51 -9.41
C ALA A 188 17.38 -32.87 -8.99
N ARG A 189 18.03 -33.99 -9.31
CA ARG A 189 17.62 -35.34 -8.84
C ARG A 189 17.91 -35.61 -7.36
N THR A 190 18.72 -34.78 -6.70
CA THR A 190 19.03 -34.88 -5.27
C THR A 190 18.04 -34.03 -4.47
N LEU A 191 17.82 -32.78 -4.89
CA LEU A 191 16.78 -31.90 -4.34
C LEU A 191 15.39 -32.56 -4.37
N LEU A 192 15.03 -33.19 -5.49
CA LEU A 192 13.76 -33.91 -5.63
C LEU A 192 13.62 -35.20 -4.79
N ARG A 193 14.67 -35.68 -4.10
CA ARG A 193 14.56 -36.91 -3.27
C ARG A 193 13.64 -36.74 -2.06
N VAL A 194 13.63 -35.53 -1.49
CA VAL A 194 12.84 -35.19 -0.29
C VAL A 194 11.35 -35.05 -0.61
N HIS A 195 11.00 -34.75 -1.86
CA HIS A 195 9.63 -34.42 -2.27
C HIS A 195 8.94 -35.47 -3.15
N LEU A 196 9.69 -36.28 -3.92
CA LEU A 196 9.11 -37.22 -4.88
C LEU A 196 9.70 -38.65 -4.77
N PHE A 197 8.80 -39.63 -4.79
CA PHE A 197 9.11 -41.04 -4.93
C PHE A 197 9.92 -41.34 -6.21
N ARG A 198 10.62 -42.49 -6.22
CA ARG A 198 11.52 -42.89 -7.33
C ARG A 198 10.84 -42.86 -8.71
N GLY A 199 9.58 -43.31 -8.80
CA GLY A 199 8.79 -43.30 -10.04
C GLY A 199 8.51 -41.90 -10.57
N ASP A 200 7.87 -41.05 -9.76
CA ASP A 200 7.52 -39.67 -10.14
C ASP A 200 8.74 -38.81 -10.43
N ARG A 201 9.82 -38.97 -9.65
CA ARG A 201 11.11 -38.32 -9.92
C ARG A 201 11.68 -38.76 -11.27
N CYS A 202 11.60 -40.04 -11.63
CA CYS A 202 12.00 -40.51 -12.96
C CYS A 202 11.08 -39.97 -14.07
N ARG A 203 9.77 -39.84 -13.85
CA ARG A 203 8.83 -39.25 -14.81
C ARG A 203 9.13 -37.77 -15.05
N LEU A 204 9.31 -36.97 -14.00
CA LEU A 204 9.61 -35.54 -14.10
C LEU A 204 10.94 -35.27 -14.80
N MET A 205 11.96 -36.10 -14.53
CA MET A 205 13.29 -35.98 -15.12
C MET A 205 13.38 -36.41 -16.60
N LYS A 206 12.28 -36.84 -17.22
CA LYS A 206 12.18 -36.88 -18.69
C LYS A 206 12.08 -35.47 -19.30
N TYR A 207 11.45 -34.53 -18.60
CA TYR A 207 11.20 -33.15 -19.07
C TYR A 207 12.27 -32.13 -18.62
N PHE A 208 13.30 -32.57 -17.89
CA PHE A 208 14.34 -31.68 -17.36
C PHE A 208 15.28 -31.15 -18.45
N SER A 209 15.34 -29.82 -18.59
CA SER A 209 16.36 -29.08 -19.33
C SER A 209 17.19 -28.22 -18.37
N PRO A 210 18.45 -27.86 -18.70
CA PRO A 210 19.30 -27.09 -17.78
C PRO A 210 18.73 -25.73 -17.36
N LEU A 211 17.91 -25.12 -18.23
CA LEU A 211 17.25 -23.83 -18.04
C LEU A 211 15.83 -23.94 -17.46
N CYS A 212 15.38 -25.13 -17.05
CA CYS A 212 14.12 -25.24 -16.33
C CYS A 212 14.29 -24.85 -14.85
N SER A 213 13.18 -24.48 -14.21
CA SER A 213 13.10 -24.22 -12.78
C SER A 213 12.14 -25.20 -12.13
N ILE A 214 12.43 -25.61 -10.90
CA ILE A 214 11.63 -26.56 -10.11
C ILE A 214 11.05 -25.83 -8.91
N VAL A 215 9.73 -25.91 -8.77
CA VAL A 215 8.95 -25.21 -7.75
C VAL A 215 8.17 -26.22 -6.94
N VAL A 216 8.18 -26.09 -5.61
CA VAL A 216 7.21 -26.73 -4.73
C VAL A 216 6.09 -25.74 -4.44
N LEU A 217 4.86 -26.23 -4.53
CA LEU A 217 3.63 -25.54 -4.17
C LEU A 217 3.04 -26.26 -2.96
N GLU A 218 2.92 -25.57 -1.83
CA GLU A 218 2.37 -26.13 -0.58
C GLU A 218 1.05 -25.44 -0.21
N HIS A 219 0.13 -26.19 0.38
CA HIS A 219 -1.16 -25.68 0.83
C HIS A 219 -0.96 -24.58 1.88
N LEU A 220 -1.61 -23.45 1.68
CA LEU A 220 -1.57 -22.30 2.59
C LEU A 220 -2.91 -22.18 3.32
N LYS A 221 -2.84 -22.13 4.65
CA LYS A 221 -3.92 -21.68 5.54
C LYS A 221 -3.33 -20.63 6.48
N THR A 222 -3.93 -19.45 6.53
CA THR A 222 -3.67 -18.43 7.56
C THR A 222 -4.97 -18.11 8.28
N SER A 223 -4.92 -17.74 9.56
CA SER A 223 -6.12 -17.43 10.34
C SER A 223 -6.92 -16.27 9.73
N THR A 224 -6.26 -15.26 9.17
CA THR A 224 -6.87 -14.20 8.34
C THR A 224 -7.62 -14.76 7.13
N THR A 225 -7.04 -15.70 6.37
CA THR A 225 -7.75 -16.29 5.22
C THR A 225 -8.94 -17.14 5.62
N GLU A 226 -8.81 -17.96 6.67
CA GLU A 226 -9.89 -18.82 7.17
C GLU A 226 -11.06 -17.97 7.73
N PHE A 227 -10.76 -16.86 8.43
CA PHE A 227 -11.74 -15.87 8.87
C PHE A 227 -12.43 -15.13 7.71
N ILE A 228 -11.74 -14.83 6.62
CA ILE A 228 -12.40 -14.25 5.43
C ILE A 228 -13.38 -15.25 4.81
N ILE A 229 -13.00 -16.53 4.67
CA ILE A 229 -13.86 -17.55 4.01
C ILE A 229 -14.96 -18.13 4.89
N SER A 230 -14.87 -18.02 6.22
CA SER A 230 -15.92 -18.47 7.15
C SER A 230 -17.20 -17.63 7.03
N HIS A 231 -17.09 -16.38 6.57
CA HIS A 231 -18.26 -15.53 6.36
C HIS A 231 -19.06 -16.02 5.12
N PRO A 232 -20.38 -16.24 5.27
CA PRO A 232 -21.27 -16.61 4.17
C PRO A 232 -21.08 -15.75 2.93
N GLY A 233 -20.85 -16.41 1.79
CA GLY A 233 -20.65 -15.72 0.51
C GLY A 233 -19.27 -15.10 0.30
N LEU A 234 -18.27 -15.35 1.15
CA LEU A 234 -16.87 -14.99 0.88
C LEU A 234 -15.96 -16.20 0.61
N SER A 235 -16.45 -17.43 0.78
CA SER A 235 -15.68 -18.67 0.57
C SER A 235 -15.02 -18.81 -0.82
N TYR A 236 -15.62 -18.23 -1.86
CA TYR A 236 -15.09 -18.28 -3.23
C TYR A 236 -14.09 -17.14 -3.57
N VAL A 237 -13.76 -16.25 -2.62
CA VAL A 237 -12.78 -15.15 -2.83
C VAL A 237 -11.43 -15.71 -3.28
N PHE A 238 -10.99 -16.82 -2.69
CA PHE A 238 -9.73 -17.47 -3.05
C PHE A 238 -9.92 -18.60 -4.08
N LEU A 239 -10.95 -19.45 -3.96
CA LEU A 239 -11.14 -20.59 -4.87
C LEU A 239 -12.54 -20.62 -5.49
N GLN A 240 -12.62 -20.48 -6.82
CA GLN A 240 -13.87 -20.72 -7.54
C GLN A 240 -14.04 -22.22 -7.85
N GLU A 241 -14.83 -22.92 -7.03
CA GLU A 241 -15.39 -24.21 -7.40
C GLU A 241 -16.34 -24.05 -8.60
N THR A 242 -16.08 -24.81 -9.66
CA THR A 242 -17.06 -25.10 -10.70
C THR A 242 -17.04 -26.61 -10.91
N PRO A 243 -18.17 -27.33 -10.81
CA PRO A 243 -18.18 -28.77 -11.05
C PRO A 243 -17.87 -29.04 -12.52
N THR A 244 -16.65 -29.51 -12.80
CA THR A 244 -16.24 -30.01 -14.12
C THR A 244 -16.17 -31.53 -14.06
N SER A 245 -17.00 -32.21 -14.85
CA SER A 245 -17.24 -33.66 -14.81
C SER A 245 -16.07 -34.56 -15.27
N ARG A 246 -14.85 -34.04 -15.34
CA ARG A 246 -13.63 -34.79 -15.66
C ARG A 246 -12.52 -34.45 -14.66
N SER A 247 -12.32 -35.34 -13.69
CA SER A 247 -11.30 -35.19 -12.66
C SER A 247 -9.96 -35.76 -13.13
N THR A 248 -9.15 -34.93 -13.79
CA THR A 248 -7.77 -35.27 -14.20
C THR A 248 -6.85 -35.38 -12.98
N SER A 249 -5.79 -36.20 -13.04
CA SER A 249 -4.77 -36.30 -11.98
C SER A 249 -4.15 -34.93 -11.62
N ASP A 250 -3.88 -34.07 -12.62
CA ASP A 250 -3.51 -32.66 -12.44
C ASP A 250 -4.47 -31.89 -11.52
N TYR A 251 -5.79 -32.09 -11.70
CA TYR A 251 -6.82 -31.38 -10.95
C TYR A 251 -6.87 -31.84 -9.50
N LEU A 252 -6.78 -33.15 -9.23
CA LEU A 252 -6.69 -33.69 -7.87
C LEU A 252 -5.43 -33.21 -7.15
N THR A 253 -4.28 -33.26 -7.85
CA THR A 253 -2.99 -32.80 -7.34
C THR A 253 -3.04 -31.33 -6.93
N LEU A 254 -3.57 -30.45 -7.79
CA LEU A 254 -3.70 -29.03 -7.50
C LEU A 254 -4.82 -28.71 -6.48
N LYS A 255 -5.93 -29.46 -6.49
CA LYS A 255 -7.00 -29.32 -5.47
C LYS A 255 -6.46 -29.62 -4.07
N SER A 256 -5.56 -30.60 -3.90
CA SER A 256 -4.94 -30.89 -2.61
C SER A 256 -4.14 -29.69 -2.05
N VAL A 257 -3.50 -28.91 -2.92
CA VAL A 257 -2.77 -27.67 -2.56
C VAL A 257 -3.72 -26.49 -2.32
N GLY A 258 -5.00 -26.57 -2.70
CA GLY A 258 -5.95 -25.47 -2.62
C GLY A 258 -5.86 -24.47 -3.78
N ILE A 259 -5.35 -24.90 -4.95
CA ILE A 259 -5.20 -24.07 -6.15
C ILE A 259 -5.79 -24.71 -7.41
N ARG A 260 -6.00 -23.91 -8.45
CA ARG A 260 -6.60 -24.33 -9.73
C ARG A 260 -5.89 -23.72 -10.93
N ARG A 261 -5.35 -24.56 -11.83
CA ARG A 261 -4.73 -24.14 -13.11
C ARG A 261 -5.75 -23.39 -13.98
N SER A 262 -5.32 -22.27 -14.57
CA SER A 262 -6.14 -21.35 -15.37
C SER A 262 -5.54 -21.13 -16.76
N LYS A 263 -6.30 -20.52 -17.68
CA LYS A 263 -5.82 -20.18 -19.03
C LYS A 263 -5.05 -18.86 -19.03
N ARG A 264 -4.00 -18.73 -19.85
CA ARG A 264 -3.13 -17.51 -19.92
C ARG A 264 -3.90 -16.20 -20.08
N LYS A 265 -5.01 -16.20 -20.85
CA LYS A 265 -5.90 -15.05 -21.02
C LYS A 265 -6.59 -14.51 -19.74
N ASN A 266 -6.42 -15.19 -18.60
CA ASN A 266 -6.94 -14.77 -17.29
C ASN A 266 -5.85 -14.22 -16.36
N SER A 267 -4.57 -14.28 -16.76
CA SER A 267 -3.46 -13.74 -15.98
C SER A 267 -3.38 -12.22 -16.06
N LEU A 268 -2.56 -11.62 -15.20
CA LEU A 268 -2.02 -10.29 -15.47
C LEU A 268 -1.40 -10.23 -16.87
N GLN A 269 -1.70 -9.16 -17.61
CA GLN A 269 -0.99 -8.75 -18.82
C GLN A 269 -0.50 -7.32 -18.59
N LEU A 270 0.74 -7.02 -18.95
CA LEU A 270 1.32 -5.68 -18.88
C LEU A 270 1.59 -5.20 -20.30
N SER A 271 1.34 -3.92 -20.59
CA SER A 271 1.70 -3.33 -21.88
C SER A 271 3.22 -3.07 -21.93
N GLU A 272 3.77 -2.98 -23.13
CA GLU A 272 5.19 -2.67 -23.34
C GLU A 272 5.59 -1.35 -22.66
N SER A 273 4.73 -0.32 -22.71
CA SER A 273 4.94 0.95 -21.99
C SER A 273 4.97 0.82 -20.46
N VAL A 274 4.29 -0.18 -19.88
CA VAL A 274 4.42 -0.48 -18.43
C VAL A 274 5.77 -1.10 -18.14
N ILE A 275 6.22 -2.05 -18.96
CA ILE A 275 7.48 -2.77 -18.77
C ILE A 275 8.66 -1.80 -18.92
N SER A 276 8.70 -1.05 -20.02
CA SER A 276 9.73 -0.03 -20.28
C SER A 276 9.82 1.02 -19.16
N ALA A 277 8.70 1.52 -18.65
CA ALA A 277 8.70 2.48 -17.54
C ALA A 277 9.18 1.86 -16.22
N VAL A 278 8.92 0.58 -15.97
CA VAL A 278 9.44 -0.12 -14.78
C VAL A 278 10.94 -0.36 -14.90
N ASP A 279 11.42 -0.82 -16.05
CA ASP A 279 12.83 -1.13 -16.26
C ASP A 279 13.70 0.13 -16.14
N GLU A 280 13.24 1.28 -16.65
CA GLU A 280 13.91 2.57 -16.48
C GLU A 280 13.96 3.01 -15.01
N LEU A 281 12.82 2.98 -14.30
CA LEU A 281 12.75 3.34 -12.88
C LEU A 281 13.55 2.41 -11.98
N VAL A 282 13.69 1.13 -12.35
CA VAL A 282 14.56 0.16 -11.66
C VAL A 282 16.03 0.51 -11.87
N SER A 283 16.47 0.86 -13.09
CA SER A 283 17.84 1.32 -13.34
C SER A 283 18.18 2.55 -12.48
N ILE A 284 17.37 3.61 -12.59
CA ILE A 284 17.55 4.88 -11.88
C ILE A 284 17.53 4.68 -10.35
N SER A 285 16.76 3.71 -9.83
CA SER A 285 16.73 3.40 -8.39
C SER A 285 17.93 2.58 -7.90
N CYS A 286 18.64 1.89 -8.81
CA CYS A 286 19.83 1.09 -8.50
C CYS A 286 21.16 1.86 -8.71
N GLU A 287 21.14 2.92 -9.51
CA GLU A 287 22.30 3.78 -9.78
C GLU A 287 22.63 4.66 -8.55
N GLU A 288 23.90 4.69 -8.10
CA GLU A 288 24.34 5.49 -6.93
C GLU A 288 24.49 7.01 -7.22
N VAL A 289 23.72 7.56 -8.17
CA VAL A 289 23.74 8.99 -8.55
C VAL A 289 22.88 9.81 -7.55
N ASP A 290 23.07 11.13 -7.50
CA ASP A 290 22.65 12.01 -6.40
C ASP A 290 21.14 12.02 -6.08
N GLY A 291 20.69 11.07 -5.26
CA GLY A 291 19.38 11.12 -4.60
C GLY A 291 18.86 9.77 -4.12
N CYS A 292 17.56 9.75 -3.85
CA CYS A 292 16.70 8.57 -3.89
C CYS A 292 15.44 9.00 -4.65
N PRO A 293 15.04 8.31 -5.73
CA PRO A 293 13.99 8.81 -6.61
C PRO A 293 12.64 8.84 -5.88
N VAL A 294 11.93 9.95 -6.07
CA VAL A 294 10.53 10.12 -5.66
C VAL A 294 9.67 9.98 -6.91
N ILE A 295 8.80 8.98 -6.92
CA ILE A 295 8.05 8.50 -8.08
C ILE A 295 6.56 8.66 -7.78
N LEU A 296 5.90 9.64 -8.38
CA LEU A 296 4.48 9.90 -8.20
C LEU A 296 3.68 9.24 -9.33
N VAL A 297 2.74 8.37 -9.00
CA VAL A 297 1.97 7.57 -9.96
C VAL A 297 0.52 8.04 -10.02
N CYS A 298 0.17 8.70 -11.12
CA CYS A 298 -1.08 9.42 -11.29
C CYS A 298 -1.86 8.99 -12.54
N GLY A 299 -3.03 9.58 -12.75
CA GLY A 299 -3.99 9.19 -13.78
C GLY A 299 -5.29 8.66 -13.20
N GLY A 300 -6.26 8.45 -14.09
CA GLY A 300 -7.66 8.14 -13.75
C GLY A 300 -7.88 6.93 -12.85
N GLN A 301 -9.09 6.82 -12.31
CA GLN A 301 -9.53 5.61 -11.61
C GLN A 301 -9.53 4.39 -12.56
N ASP A 302 -9.33 3.19 -12.00
CA ASP A 302 -9.46 1.89 -12.67
C ASP A 302 -8.45 1.54 -13.80
N ILE A 303 -7.48 2.41 -14.12
CA ILE A 303 -6.47 2.17 -15.18
C ILE A 303 -5.17 1.47 -14.70
N GLY A 304 -5.21 0.81 -13.54
CA GLY A 304 -4.15 -0.10 -13.10
C GLY A 304 -3.02 0.49 -12.24
N LYS A 305 -3.13 1.72 -11.71
CA LYS A 305 -2.07 2.35 -10.89
C LYS A 305 -1.56 1.46 -9.74
N SER A 306 -2.46 0.94 -8.88
CA SER A 306 -2.08 0.03 -7.77
C SER A 306 -1.51 -1.32 -8.24
N THR A 307 -1.73 -1.71 -9.50
CA THR A 307 -1.09 -2.89 -10.11
C THR A 307 0.34 -2.57 -10.54
N PHE A 308 0.57 -1.39 -11.14
CA PHE A 308 1.90 -0.88 -11.45
C PHE A 308 2.74 -0.70 -10.19
N ASN A 309 2.18 -0.06 -9.16
CA ASN A 309 2.88 0.21 -7.90
C ASN A 309 3.40 -1.09 -7.25
N ARG A 310 2.54 -2.11 -7.10
CA ARG A 310 2.97 -3.41 -6.57
C ARG A 310 4.02 -4.10 -7.46
N TYR A 311 3.86 -4.05 -8.78
CA TYR A 311 4.82 -4.67 -9.70
C TYR A 311 6.19 -3.96 -9.65
N LEU A 312 6.21 -2.62 -9.56
CA LEU A 312 7.41 -1.82 -9.42
C LEU A 312 8.10 -2.06 -8.06
N ILE A 313 7.36 -2.08 -6.94
CA ILE A 313 7.89 -2.46 -5.63
C ILE A 313 8.52 -3.85 -5.69
N ASN A 314 7.82 -4.83 -6.26
CA ASN A 314 8.30 -6.21 -6.41
C ASN A 314 9.54 -6.34 -7.31
N GLN A 315 9.70 -5.45 -8.30
CA GLN A 315 10.89 -5.40 -9.15
C GLN A 315 12.07 -4.72 -8.44
N LEU A 316 11.83 -3.62 -7.72
CA LEU A 316 12.85 -2.92 -6.92
C LEU A 316 13.38 -3.81 -5.79
N LEU A 317 12.53 -4.59 -5.13
CA LEU A 317 12.91 -5.57 -4.09
C LEU A 317 13.78 -6.73 -4.61
N ASN A 318 13.98 -6.88 -5.93
CA ASN A 318 14.97 -7.82 -6.47
C ASN A 318 16.41 -7.29 -6.32
N SER A 319 16.59 -5.99 -6.12
CA SER A 319 17.91 -5.29 -6.14
C SER A 319 18.15 -4.39 -4.92
N ILE A 320 17.09 -3.93 -4.24
CA ILE A 320 17.13 -2.91 -3.18
C ILE A 320 16.44 -3.48 -1.92
N PRO A 321 17.02 -3.35 -0.72
CA PRO A 321 16.47 -4.01 0.49
C PRO A 321 15.19 -3.37 1.04
N CYS A 322 14.87 -2.13 0.67
CA CYS A 322 13.65 -1.45 1.10
C CYS A 322 13.24 -0.31 0.14
N ILE A 323 11.95 -0.05 0.06
CA ILE A 323 11.32 1.05 -0.69
C ILE A 323 10.30 1.73 0.22
N ASP A 324 10.26 3.05 0.25
CA ASP A 324 9.23 3.81 0.96
C ASP A 324 7.98 3.94 0.09
N TYR A 325 6.79 3.90 0.70
CA TYR A 325 5.51 3.99 0.01
C TYR A 325 4.55 4.95 0.70
N LEU A 326 4.09 5.97 -0.03
CA LEU A 326 3.10 6.94 0.42
C LEU A 326 1.75 6.69 -0.27
N GLU A 327 0.77 6.30 0.53
CA GLU A 327 -0.62 6.10 0.11
C GLU A 327 -1.42 7.40 0.26
N CYS A 328 -2.01 7.87 -0.83
CA CYS A 328 -2.92 9.02 -0.87
C CYS A 328 -4.30 8.70 -1.48
N ASP A 329 -4.58 7.46 -1.93
CA ASP A 329 -5.93 7.07 -2.36
C ASP A 329 -6.76 6.60 -1.14
N LEU A 330 -7.54 7.52 -0.57
CA LEU A 330 -8.48 7.27 0.53
C LEU A 330 -9.51 6.16 0.25
N GLY A 331 -9.74 5.80 -1.02
CA GLY A 331 -10.78 4.86 -1.45
C GLY A 331 -10.31 3.42 -1.57
N GLN A 332 -9.09 3.19 -2.08
CA GLN A 332 -8.52 1.86 -2.33
C GLN A 332 -7.05 1.80 -1.91
N THR A 333 -6.85 1.92 -0.59
CA THR A 333 -5.59 1.81 0.12
C THR A 333 -4.94 0.42 -0.03
N GLU A 334 -3.62 0.36 -0.28
CA GLU A 334 -2.91 -0.92 -0.48
C GLU A 334 -2.63 -1.67 0.84
N PHE A 335 -2.23 -0.98 1.91
CA PHE A 335 -1.73 -1.61 3.15
C PHE A 335 -2.60 -1.39 4.41
N THR A 336 -3.58 -0.49 4.34
CA THR A 336 -4.47 -0.12 5.46
C THR A 336 -5.94 -0.39 5.12
N PRO A 337 -6.83 -0.35 6.12
CA PRO A 337 -8.24 -0.04 5.91
C PRO A 337 -8.42 1.30 5.19
N PRO A 338 -9.57 1.53 4.52
CA PRO A 338 -9.80 2.74 3.73
C PRO A 338 -9.96 4.00 4.59
N GLY A 339 -9.85 5.17 3.96
CA GLY A 339 -9.95 6.48 4.61
C GLY A 339 -8.68 6.93 5.33
N CYS A 340 -7.52 6.43 4.91
CA CYS A 340 -6.21 6.70 5.52
C CYS A 340 -5.24 7.34 4.52
N ILE A 341 -4.36 8.21 5.00
CA ILE A 341 -3.14 8.63 4.30
C ILE A 341 -1.96 8.12 5.13
N SER A 342 -1.00 7.44 4.49
CA SER A 342 -0.01 6.66 5.24
C SER A 342 1.31 6.46 4.51
N LEU A 343 2.40 6.48 5.28
CA LEU A 343 3.77 6.21 4.85
C LEU A 343 4.23 4.86 5.43
N PHE A 344 4.78 4.01 4.57
CA PHE A 344 5.36 2.72 4.90
C PHE A 344 6.82 2.64 4.46
N ASN A 345 7.61 1.84 5.16
CA ASN A 345 8.84 1.26 4.60
C ASN A 345 8.53 -0.21 4.24
N ILE A 346 8.82 -0.62 3.01
CA ILE A 346 8.48 -1.92 2.46
C ILE A 346 9.75 -2.72 2.18
N THR A 347 9.94 -3.80 2.93
CA THR A 347 11.07 -4.75 2.84
C THR A 347 10.69 -6.09 2.21
N GLU A 348 9.37 -6.35 2.05
CA GLU A 348 8.81 -7.64 1.67
C GLU A 348 7.90 -7.54 0.43
N PRO A 349 7.96 -8.52 -0.50
CA PRO A 349 7.20 -8.49 -1.74
C PRO A 349 5.69 -8.61 -1.52
N ILE A 350 4.94 -8.01 -2.45
CA ILE A 350 3.49 -7.89 -2.41
C ILE A 350 2.89 -8.86 -3.42
N LEU A 351 2.60 -10.09 -2.96
CA LEU A 351 2.19 -11.22 -3.81
C LEU A 351 0.69 -11.53 -3.72
N GLY A 352 -0.13 -10.50 -3.53
CA GLY A 352 -1.58 -10.63 -3.33
C GLY A 352 -2.37 -9.33 -3.55
N PRO A 353 -3.69 -9.33 -3.22
CA PRO A 353 -4.53 -8.13 -3.13
C PRO A 353 -4.46 -7.47 -1.72
N PRO A 354 -4.78 -6.16 -1.58
CA PRO A 354 -4.62 -5.37 -0.35
C PRO A 354 -5.02 -6.04 0.97
N PHE A 355 -6.13 -6.78 0.96
CA PHE A 355 -6.69 -7.45 2.14
C PHE A 355 -5.87 -8.66 2.65
N THR A 356 -4.82 -9.07 1.93
CA THR A 356 -3.95 -10.21 2.32
C THR A 356 -2.65 -9.77 3.01
N HIS A 357 -2.32 -8.49 2.99
CA HIS A 357 -1.03 -7.96 3.49
C HIS A 357 -1.19 -6.59 4.17
N GLN A 358 -2.23 -6.46 4.99
CA GLN A 358 -2.44 -5.29 5.84
C GLN A 358 -1.25 -5.12 6.80
N ARG A 359 -0.58 -3.96 6.79
CA ARG A 359 0.69 -3.72 7.51
C ARG A 359 0.56 -2.56 8.51
N THR A 360 1.49 -2.48 9.46
CA THR A 360 1.60 -1.33 10.38
C THR A 360 2.38 -0.22 9.67
N PRO A 361 1.86 1.02 9.58
CA PRO A 361 2.53 2.13 8.91
C PRO A 361 3.70 2.69 9.74
N GLN A 362 4.66 3.32 9.08
CA GLN A 362 5.66 4.17 9.75
C GLN A 362 5.00 5.45 10.29
N LYS A 363 4.04 5.99 9.54
CA LYS A 363 3.19 7.12 9.96
C LYS A 363 1.86 7.07 9.20
N MET A 364 0.75 7.36 9.87
CA MET A 364 -0.58 7.37 9.27
C MET A 364 -1.46 8.41 9.94
N VAL A 365 -2.38 9.01 9.18
CA VAL A 365 -3.50 9.80 9.70
C VAL A 365 -4.80 9.24 9.14
N TYR A 366 -5.84 9.20 9.98
CA TYR A 366 -7.16 8.74 9.59
C TYR A 366 -8.04 9.92 9.14
N TYR A 367 -8.27 10.05 7.85
CA TYR A 367 -9.14 11.07 7.25
C TYR A 367 -10.64 10.77 7.46
N GLY A 368 -10.99 9.54 7.85
CA GLY A 368 -12.36 9.16 8.21
C GLY A 368 -13.31 8.90 7.05
N LYS A 369 -13.10 9.49 5.88
CA LYS A 369 -13.94 9.31 4.68
C LYS A 369 -13.14 8.72 3.51
N THR A 370 -13.80 7.98 2.62
CA THR A 370 -13.15 7.35 1.46
C THR A 370 -13.04 8.28 0.24
N SER A 371 -12.98 9.60 0.49
CA SER A 371 -13.11 10.69 -0.50
C SER A 371 -12.86 12.04 0.19
N CYS A 372 -12.04 12.92 -0.40
CA CYS A 372 -11.73 14.25 0.13
C CYS A 372 -12.54 15.41 -0.50
N LYS A 373 -13.63 15.14 -1.25
CA LYS A 373 -14.41 16.19 -1.94
C LYS A 373 -14.90 17.31 -1.02
N ASP A 374 -15.15 16.95 0.23
CA ASP A 374 -15.74 17.78 1.26
C ASP A 374 -14.72 18.78 1.85
N ASN A 375 -13.42 18.42 1.87
CA ASN A 375 -12.33 19.26 2.36
C ASN A 375 -10.99 18.85 1.70
N TYR A 376 -10.56 19.63 0.71
CA TYR A 376 -9.30 19.40 -0.01
C TYR A 376 -8.08 19.92 0.76
N GLU A 377 -8.24 21.00 1.53
CA GLU A 377 -7.20 21.66 2.32
C GLU A 377 -6.68 20.71 3.40
N HIS A 378 -7.56 20.15 4.21
CA HIS A 378 -7.21 19.19 5.25
C HIS A 378 -6.56 17.91 4.69
N TYR A 379 -6.97 17.49 3.50
CA TYR A 379 -6.32 16.38 2.78
C TYR A 379 -4.87 16.73 2.36
N ILE A 380 -4.61 17.97 1.93
CA ILE A 380 -3.26 18.49 1.64
C ILE A 380 -2.42 18.62 2.93
N GLU A 381 -2.99 19.15 4.01
CA GLU A 381 -2.34 19.25 5.33
C GLU A 381 -1.86 17.88 5.82
N ILE A 382 -2.74 16.87 5.76
CA ILE A 382 -2.42 15.51 6.16
C ILE A 382 -1.29 14.94 5.31
N ILE A 383 -1.30 15.14 3.98
CA ILE A 383 -0.22 14.69 3.10
C ILE A 383 1.10 15.38 3.47
N LYS A 384 1.11 16.69 3.68
CA LYS A 384 2.28 17.46 4.14
C LYS A 384 2.81 16.91 5.48
N TYR A 385 1.91 16.63 6.43
CA TYR A 385 2.24 16.10 7.75
C TYR A 385 2.77 14.66 7.72
N VAL A 386 2.25 13.78 6.86
CA VAL A 386 2.76 12.41 6.69
C VAL A 386 4.09 12.42 5.91
N PHE A 387 4.17 13.18 4.81
CA PHE A 387 5.37 13.30 3.98
C PHE A 387 6.56 13.91 4.73
N SER A 388 6.34 14.77 5.73
CA SER A 388 7.39 15.31 6.61
C SER A 388 8.28 14.24 7.26
N SER A 389 7.81 12.99 7.35
CA SER A 389 8.49 11.87 7.99
C SER A 389 9.19 10.92 7.01
N TYR A 390 9.19 11.23 5.71
CA TYR A 390 9.99 10.56 4.69
C TYR A 390 11.44 11.09 4.71
N LYS A 391 12.39 10.19 4.97
CA LYS A 391 13.80 10.55 5.25
C LYS A 391 14.70 10.66 4.01
N ARG A 392 14.20 10.34 2.82
CA ARG A 392 15.01 10.19 1.58
C ARG A 392 16.18 9.20 1.75
N GLU A 393 15.97 8.15 2.55
CA GLU A 393 16.94 7.04 2.76
C GLU A 393 16.67 5.84 1.82
N SER A 394 15.49 5.77 1.19
CA SER A 394 15.03 4.77 0.22
C SER A 394 14.36 5.47 -0.98
N PRO A 395 14.20 4.83 -2.15
CA PRO A 395 13.25 5.28 -3.17
C PRO A 395 11.84 5.42 -2.59
N LEU A 396 11.06 6.40 -3.03
CA LEU A 396 9.67 6.60 -2.59
C LEU A 396 8.70 6.47 -3.77
N ILE A 397 7.70 5.60 -3.64
CA ILE A 397 6.56 5.50 -4.56
C ILE A 397 5.34 6.16 -3.90
N ILE A 398 4.68 7.05 -4.64
CA ILE A 398 3.50 7.80 -4.18
C ILE A 398 2.28 7.40 -5.03
N ASN A 399 1.26 6.82 -4.41
CA ASN A 399 0.01 6.47 -5.08
C ASN A 399 -1.02 7.61 -4.94
N THR A 400 -1.50 8.18 -6.05
CA THR A 400 -2.54 9.22 -6.01
C THR A 400 -3.94 8.65 -6.22
N MET A 401 -4.95 9.36 -5.68
CA MET A 401 -6.33 9.15 -6.09
C MET A 401 -6.52 9.23 -7.61
N GLY A 402 -7.56 8.58 -8.12
CA GLY A 402 -7.86 8.56 -9.56
C GLY A 402 -8.66 9.77 -10.12
N TRP A 403 -8.66 10.92 -9.45
CA TRP A 403 -9.39 12.11 -9.92
C TRP A 403 -8.49 12.95 -10.83
N VAL A 404 -8.97 13.23 -12.05
CA VAL A 404 -8.14 13.77 -13.15
C VAL A 404 -8.86 14.83 -13.99
N THR A 405 -10.01 15.31 -13.51
CA THR A 405 -10.72 16.46 -14.10
C THR A 405 -11.10 17.44 -13.00
N ASP A 406 -11.39 18.66 -13.41
CA ASP A 406 -11.98 19.69 -12.54
C ASP A 406 -11.07 19.95 -11.32
N LYS A 407 -11.64 20.17 -10.12
CA LYS A 407 -10.88 20.30 -8.86
C LYS A 407 -9.90 19.15 -8.59
N GLY A 408 -10.13 17.95 -9.13
CA GLY A 408 -9.22 16.81 -8.99
C GLY A 408 -7.91 16.95 -9.78
N LEU A 409 -7.95 17.59 -10.94
CA LEU A 409 -6.74 17.91 -11.71
C LEU A 409 -5.95 19.04 -11.04
N LEU A 410 -6.65 20.08 -10.57
CA LEU A 410 -6.08 21.21 -9.85
C LEU A 410 -5.38 20.75 -8.54
N LEU A 411 -6.01 19.83 -7.80
CA LEU A 411 -5.42 19.17 -6.63
C LEU A 411 -4.16 18.36 -7.00
N LEU A 412 -4.16 17.66 -8.13
CA LEU A 412 -3.00 16.87 -8.57
C LEU A 412 -1.80 17.76 -8.92
N ILE A 413 -2.04 18.97 -9.45
CA ILE A 413 -1.00 19.99 -9.68
C ILE A 413 -0.42 20.48 -8.33
N ASP A 414 -1.25 20.79 -7.34
CA ASP A 414 -0.79 21.13 -5.99
C ASP A 414 0.04 20.01 -5.36
N LEU A 415 -0.38 18.75 -5.51
CA LEU A 415 0.35 17.60 -4.97
C LEU A 415 1.72 17.41 -5.63
N ILE A 416 1.85 17.63 -6.95
CA ILE A 416 3.15 17.56 -7.63
C ILE A 416 4.08 18.67 -7.12
N ARG A 417 3.58 19.92 -7.01
CA ARG A 417 4.34 21.05 -6.44
C ARG A 417 4.78 20.76 -5.00
N LEU A 418 3.85 20.37 -4.13
CA LEU A 418 4.08 20.07 -2.70
C LEU A 418 5.11 18.95 -2.48
N LEU A 419 4.98 17.85 -3.22
CA LEU A 419 5.78 16.65 -3.01
C LEU A 419 7.11 16.68 -3.78
N SER A 420 7.21 17.55 -4.80
CA SER A 420 8.38 17.74 -5.67
C SER A 420 8.99 16.40 -6.12
N PRO A 421 8.21 15.55 -6.83
CA PRO A 421 8.66 14.23 -7.25
C PRO A 421 9.75 14.35 -8.32
N SER A 422 10.71 13.42 -8.34
CA SER A 422 11.69 13.32 -9.42
C SER A 422 11.07 12.79 -10.73
N HIS A 423 10.05 11.94 -10.62
CA HIS A 423 9.41 11.24 -11.73
C HIS A 423 7.89 11.26 -11.54
N VAL A 424 7.15 11.57 -12.60
CA VAL A 424 5.67 11.49 -12.63
C VAL A 424 5.27 10.44 -13.66
N VAL A 425 4.70 9.33 -13.19
CA VAL A 425 4.20 8.24 -14.05
C VAL A 425 2.72 8.49 -14.33
N GLN A 426 2.44 9.00 -15.53
CA GLN A 426 1.11 9.39 -15.98
C GLN A 426 0.45 8.22 -16.72
N PHE A 427 -0.53 7.58 -16.07
CA PHE A 427 -1.34 6.55 -16.70
C PHE A 427 -2.45 7.14 -17.58
N SER A 428 -2.57 6.58 -18.79
CA SER A 428 -3.58 6.93 -19.80
C SER A 428 -4.27 5.67 -20.35
N SER A 429 -5.50 5.79 -20.87
CA SER A 429 -6.15 4.70 -21.61
C SER A 429 -7.13 5.26 -22.63
N GLY A 430 -7.32 4.57 -23.76
CA GLY A 430 -8.29 4.96 -24.81
C GLY A 430 -9.78 4.88 -24.39
N ARG A 431 -10.06 4.69 -23.09
CA ARG A 431 -11.40 4.69 -22.47
C ARG A 431 -11.49 5.58 -21.23
N SER A 432 -10.40 6.20 -20.78
CA SER A 432 -10.45 7.17 -19.68
C SER A 432 -10.89 8.54 -20.20
N LYS A 433 -11.34 9.42 -19.31
CA LYS A 433 -11.41 10.85 -19.63
C LYS A 433 -10.03 11.34 -20.08
N TYR A 434 -10.00 12.36 -20.93
CA TYR A 434 -8.76 13.07 -21.25
C TYR A 434 -8.15 13.67 -19.97
N MET A 435 -6.82 13.57 -19.87
CA MET A 435 -6.00 14.25 -18.87
C MET A 435 -4.81 14.85 -19.61
N PRO A 436 -4.49 16.15 -19.44
CA PRO A 436 -3.33 16.76 -20.09
C PRO A 436 -2.02 16.11 -19.63
N ASN A 437 -0.97 16.21 -20.43
CA ASN A 437 0.36 15.75 -20.05
C ASN A 437 0.91 16.67 -18.95
N LEU A 438 1.15 16.12 -17.77
CA LEU A 438 1.66 16.84 -16.61
C LEU A 438 3.17 17.06 -16.73
N THR A 439 3.62 17.77 -17.76
CA THR A 439 5.03 18.19 -17.91
C THR A 439 5.40 19.22 -16.83
N PRO A 440 6.69 19.44 -16.54
CA PRO A 440 7.13 20.55 -15.69
C PRO A 440 6.52 21.89 -16.13
N ASP A 441 6.55 22.19 -17.43
CA ASP A 441 6.00 23.45 -17.97
C ASP A 441 4.50 23.56 -17.74
N TYR A 442 3.73 22.48 -17.95
CA TYR A 442 2.29 22.47 -17.69
C TYR A 442 1.97 22.64 -16.20
N VAL A 443 2.76 22.02 -15.33
CA VAL A 443 2.63 22.10 -13.87
C VAL A 443 3.09 23.46 -13.33
N ASP A 444 3.96 24.20 -14.02
CA ASP A 444 4.33 25.58 -13.66
C ASP A 444 3.35 26.63 -14.23
N ASP A 445 2.87 26.43 -15.46
CA ASP A 445 1.98 27.36 -16.18
C ASP A 445 0.53 27.34 -15.69
N THR A 446 0.07 26.24 -15.12
CA THR A 446 -1.35 26.05 -14.76
C THR A 446 -1.60 26.38 -13.29
N ASP A 447 -2.67 27.10 -12.96
CA ASP A 447 -3.10 27.27 -11.56
C ASP A 447 -3.46 25.90 -10.94
N GLY A 448 -3.12 25.70 -9.67
CA GLY A 448 -3.56 24.57 -8.86
C GLY A 448 -4.92 24.85 -8.22
N LEU A 449 -5.31 24.06 -7.20
CA LEU A 449 -6.51 24.32 -6.42
C LEU A 449 -6.24 25.38 -5.33
N TYR A 450 -5.00 25.40 -4.81
CA TYR A 450 -4.51 26.35 -3.80
C TYR A 450 -3.23 27.09 -4.22
N THR A 451 -2.38 26.51 -5.08
CA THR A 451 -1.14 27.17 -5.54
C THR A 451 -1.32 27.90 -6.89
N LYS A 452 -0.66 29.05 -7.05
CA LYS A 452 -0.69 29.82 -8.30
C LYS A 452 0.37 29.38 -9.31
N SER A 453 0.04 29.55 -10.59
CA SER A 453 0.97 29.48 -11.71
C SER A 453 2.14 30.47 -11.57
N ARG A 454 3.29 30.13 -12.15
CA ARG A 454 4.46 31.01 -12.13
C ARG A 454 4.23 32.21 -13.07
N PRO A 455 4.44 33.47 -12.61
CA PRO A 455 4.26 34.63 -13.46
C PRO A 455 5.32 34.65 -14.57
N LYS A 456 4.88 34.53 -15.83
CA LYS A 456 5.77 34.63 -16.99
C LYS A 456 6.32 36.05 -17.10
N ILE A 457 7.60 36.23 -16.74
CA ILE A 457 8.34 37.46 -16.99
C ILE A 457 8.48 37.64 -18.50
N ARG A 458 7.49 38.32 -19.10
CA ARG A 458 7.57 38.79 -20.48
C ARG A 458 8.58 39.94 -20.52
N ASN A 459 9.80 39.65 -20.95
CA ASN A 459 10.71 40.66 -21.50
C ASN A 459 10.14 41.20 -22.81
N ARG A 460 9.06 41.99 -22.72
CA ARG A 460 8.64 42.92 -23.77
C ARG A 460 9.62 44.07 -23.73
N GLY A 461 10.65 44.01 -24.57
CA GLY A 461 11.58 45.11 -24.77
C GLY A 461 10.83 46.32 -25.33
N PHE A 462 10.49 47.26 -24.46
CA PHE A 462 10.13 48.62 -24.81
C PHE A 462 11.28 49.52 -24.36
N TYR A 463 12.03 50.04 -25.33
CA TYR A 463 12.89 51.19 -25.09
C TYR A 463 11.99 52.43 -24.97
N LEU A 464 11.92 52.99 -23.78
CA LEU A 464 11.48 54.37 -23.54
C LEU A 464 12.56 55.05 -22.68
N PRO A 465 12.85 56.35 -22.93
CA PRO A 465 13.99 57.03 -22.32
C PRO A 465 13.76 57.39 -20.85
N GLU A 466 14.82 57.92 -20.25
CA GLU A 466 14.96 58.22 -18.82
C GLU A 466 13.85 59.15 -18.28
N ALA A 467 13.27 58.75 -17.16
CA ALA A 467 12.51 59.60 -16.25
C ALA A 467 12.77 59.11 -14.81
N GLU A 468 12.94 60.04 -13.88
CA GLU A 468 13.56 59.76 -12.58
C GLU A 468 12.58 59.21 -11.52
N ASN A 469 13.16 58.58 -10.49
CA ASN A 469 12.68 58.53 -9.11
C ASN A 469 11.24 58.04 -8.82
N LEU A 470 11.13 56.81 -8.29
CA LEU A 470 10.48 56.59 -6.98
C LEU A 470 10.78 55.20 -6.41
N GLU A 471 11.70 55.13 -5.46
CA GLU A 471 11.91 53.95 -4.62
C GLU A 471 10.84 53.90 -3.52
N TYR A 472 10.02 52.84 -3.49
CA TYR A 472 9.41 52.35 -2.25
C TYR A 472 9.37 50.82 -2.27
N ALA A 473 9.63 50.22 -1.11
CA ALA A 473 10.07 48.82 -1.00
C ALA A 473 8.92 47.81 -0.90
N ASP A 474 9.23 46.56 -1.24
CA ASP A 474 8.75 45.40 -0.49
C ASP A 474 9.79 44.26 -0.53
N GLU A 475 10.52 44.05 0.58
CA GLU A 475 11.62 43.07 0.70
C GLU A 475 11.16 41.70 1.24
N GLU A 476 9.97 41.22 0.86
CA GLU A 476 9.54 39.83 1.12
C GLU A 476 9.49 38.95 -0.15
N ARG A 477 10.50 39.08 -1.02
CA ARG A 477 10.80 38.01 -1.99
C ARG A 477 11.55 36.87 -1.32
N GLU A 478 10.80 35.89 -0.81
CA GLU A 478 11.34 34.53 -0.61
C GLU A 478 12.11 34.10 -1.87
N SER A 479 13.31 33.55 -1.70
CA SER A 479 14.13 33.08 -2.81
C SER A 479 13.32 32.09 -3.66
N PRO A 480 13.18 32.30 -4.98
CA PRO A 480 12.23 31.54 -5.78
C PRO A 480 12.55 30.05 -5.70
N VAL A 481 11.64 29.28 -5.10
CA VAL A 481 11.81 27.84 -4.87
C VAL A 481 12.04 27.16 -6.22
N VAL A 482 13.29 26.72 -6.45
CA VAL A 482 13.69 26.03 -7.67
C VAL A 482 13.15 24.61 -7.60
N PHE A 483 11.91 24.41 -8.04
CA PHE A 483 11.38 23.08 -8.34
C PHE A 483 12.33 22.37 -9.31
N ALA A 484 12.88 21.23 -8.87
CA ALA A 484 13.63 20.35 -9.77
C ALA A 484 12.65 19.77 -10.78
N ALA A 485 12.86 20.05 -12.07
CA ALA A 485 11.95 19.63 -13.13
C ALA A 485 11.81 18.10 -13.16
N HIS A 486 10.58 17.60 -12.97
CA HIS A 486 10.31 16.17 -12.90
C HIS A 486 10.29 15.53 -14.29
N LYS A 487 10.75 14.28 -14.39
CA LYS A 487 10.61 13.51 -15.63
C LYS A 487 9.19 12.96 -15.74
N LEU A 488 8.45 13.37 -16.78
CA LEU A 488 7.14 12.80 -17.11
C LEU A 488 7.31 11.48 -17.88
N MET A 489 6.61 10.44 -17.44
CA MET A 489 6.59 9.11 -18.07
C MET A 489 5.15 8.72 -18.41
N CYS A 490 4.76 8.79 -19.68
CA CYS A 490 3.41 8.48 -20.13
C CYS A 490 3.23 6.97 -20.40
N VAL A 491 2.34 6.33 -19.64
CA VAL A 491 2.08 4.88 -19.70
C VAL A 491 0.69 4.61 -20.26
N ARG A 492 0.58 3.63 -21.17
CA ARG A 492 -0.68 3.24 -21.82
C ARG A 492 -1.24 1.96 -21.18
N SER A 493 -2.40 2.09 -20.53
CA SER A 493 -3.11 1.00 -19.83
C SER A 493 -3.98 0.19 -20.80
N GLU A 494 -3.62 -1.08 -20.98
CA GLU A 494 -4.25 -2.02 -21.92
C GLU A 494 -4.82 -3.27 -21.20
N PHE A 495 -5.73 -3.04 -20.25
CA PHE A 495 -6.33 -4.09 -19.42
C PHE A 495 -7.77 -4.42 -19.83
N THR A 496 -8.12 -5.72 -19.82
CA THR A 496 -9.48 -6.22 -20.11
C THR A 496 -10.40 -6.07 -18.88
N PHE A 497 -10.87 -4.83 -18.68
CA PHE A 497 -11.64 -4.44 -17.52
C PHE A 497 -13.03 -5.09 -17.42
N ARG A 498 -13.37 -5.63 -16.23
CA ARG A 498 -14.67 -6.29 -15.94
C ARG A 498 -15.67 -5.43 -15.16
N LYS A 499 -15.26 -4.31 -14.56
CA LYS A 499 -16.24 -3.40 -13.95
C LYS A 499 -16.93 -2.58 -15.06
N THR A 500 -18.15 -2.16 -14.81
CA THR A 500 -18.95 -1.27 -15.65
C THR A 500 -19.48 -0.14 -14.75
N PRO A 501 -19.91 1.02 -15.29
CA PRO A 501 -20.46 2.09 -14.46
C PRO A 501 -21.56 1.63 -13.49
N ARG A 502 -22.34 0.60 -13.87
CA ARG A 502 -23.42 0.01 -13.04
C ARG A 502 -22.93 -0.85 -11.87
N ASN A 503 -21.83 -1.59 -11.99
CA ASN A 503 -21.34 -2.50 -10.92
C ASN A 503 -20.12 -1.95 -10.15
N ARG A 504 -19.59 -0.80 -10.58
CA ARG A 504 -18.35 -0.18 -10.10
C ARG A 504 -18.37 0.10 -8.60
N GLU A 505 -19.42 0.76 -8.10
CA GLU A 505 -19.50 1.15 -6.70
C GLU A 505 -19.66 -0.08 -5.78
N LEU A 506 -20.45 -1.07 -6.21
CA LEU A 506 -20.57 -2.36 -5.50
C LEU A 506 -19.21 -3.06 -5.40
N HIS A 507 -18.45 -3.16 -6.50
CA HIS A 507 -17.13 -3.77 -6.48
C HIS A 507 -16.14 -2.96 -5.61
N ASN A 508 -16.21 -1.63 -5.64
CA ASN A 508 -15.38 -0.77 -4.81
C ASN A 508 -15.79 -0.83 -3.32
N ARG A 509 -17.07 -1.09 -3.00
CA ARG A 509 -17.55 -1.42 -1.63
C ARG A 509 -16.95 -2.74 -1.16
N VAL A 510 -17.08 -3.81 -1.95
CA VAL A 510 -16.54 -5.14 -1.62
C VAL A 510 -15.02 -5.13 -1.39
N LEU A 511 -14.24 -4.39 -2.18
CA LEU A 511 -12.80 -4.27 -1.94
C LEU A 511 -12.47 -3.55 -0.60
N ARG A 512 -13.25 -2.52 -0.23
CA ARG A 512 -13.11 -1.81 1.06
C ARG A 512 -13.52 -2.71 2.24
N GLU A 513 -14.61 -3.45 2.11
CA GLU A 513 -15.09 -4.41 3.11
C GLU A 513 -14.07 -5.55 3.32
N LEU A 514 -13.47 -6.06 2.24
CA LEU A 514 -12.40 -7.06 2.32
C LEU A 514 -11.15 -6.49 3.00
N ALA A 515 -10.75 -5.24 2.74
CA ALA A 515 -9.62 -4.62 3.45
C ALA A 515 -9.87 -4.53 4.97
N VAL A 516 -11.09 -4.15 5.39
CA VAL A 516 -11.51 -4.16 6.79
C VAL A 516 -11.50 -5.57 7.39
N LEU A 517 -12.01 -6.59 6.66
CA LEU A 517 -11.97 -7.99 7.10
C LEU A 517 -10.53 -8.53 7.19
N GLY A 518 -9.64 -8.17 6.26
CA GLY A 518 -8.23 -8.54 6.30
C GLY A 518 -7.46 -7.90 7.45
N TYR A 519 -7.86 -6.69 7.87
CA TYR A 519 -7.33 -6.05 9.07
C TYR A 519 -7.86 -6.71 10.35
N LEU A 520 -9.17 -6.97 10.44
CA LEU A 520 -9.80 -7.63 11.58
C LEU A 520 -9.42 -9.11 11.71
N GLY A 521 -9.01 -9.77 10.62
CA GLY A 521 -8.46 -11.13 10.66
C GLY A 521 -7.21 -11.26 11.53
N LYS A 522 -6.49 -10.15 11.81
CA LYS A 522 -5.39 -10.12 12.77
C LYS A 522 -5.80 -10.33 14.24
N LEU A 523 -7.10 -10.26 14.55
CA LEU A 523 -7.65 -10.59 15.88
C LEU A 523 -7.74 -12.11 16.11
N GLN A 524 -7.55 -12.92 15.07
CA GLN A 524 -7.68 -14.37 15.15
C GLN A 524 -6.45 -15.02 15.80
N PRO A 525 -6.61 -16.17 16.48
CA PRO A 525 -5.47 -16.91 16.99
C PRO A 525 -4.52 -17.35 15.86
N LEU A 526 -3.28 -17.68 16.24
CA LEU A 526 -2.27 -18.13 15.28
C LEU A 526 -2.53 -19.55 14.71
N ASP A 527 -3.36 -20.37 15.35
CA ASP A 527 -3.82 -21.65 14.77
C ASP A 527 -4.97 -21.39 13.77
N PRO A 528 -4.77 -21.65 12.46
CA PRO A 528 -5.82 -21.48 11.46
C PRO A 528 -6.98 -22.48 11.59
N LYS A 529 -6.92 -23.49 12.48
CA LYS A 529 -8.02 -24.44 12.71
C LYS A 529 -9.20 -23.84 13.50
N SER A 530 -8.97 -22.80 14.30
CA SER A 530 -9.96 -22.26 15.25
C SER A 530 -10.31 -20.80 14.93
N VAL A 531 -11.10 -20.58 13.88
CA VAL A 531 -11.68 -19.26 13.59
C VAL A 531 -12.63 -18.89 14.74
N SER A 532 -12.29 -17.83 15.45
CA SER A 532 -13.04 -17.34 16.61
C SER A 532 -13.97 -16.20 16.18
N PRO A 533 -15.26 -16.20 16.56
CA PRO A 533 -16.15 -15.08 16.28
C PRO A 533 -15.68 -13.82 17.02
N LEU A 534 -15.77 -12.65 16.40
CA LEU A 534 -15.30 -11.40 17.02
C LEU A 534 -16.11 -11.03 18.29
N HIS A 535 -17.37 -11.47 18.37
CA HIS A 535 -18.17 -11.33 19.60
C HIS A 535 -17.76 -12.32 20.72
N GLY A 536 -16.96 -13.34 20.43
CA GLY A 536 -16.33 -14.20 21.44
C GLY A 536 -15.04 -13.61 22.02
N LEU A 537 -14.45 -12.61 21.38
CA LEU A 537 -13.17 -12.02 21.81
C LEU A 537 -13.34 -11.00 22.93
N THR A 538 -12.45 -11.04 23.92
CA THR A 538 -12.44 -10.09 25.05
C THR A 538 -12.02 -8.70 24.56
N PRO A 539 -12.83 -7.65 24.78
CA PRO A 539 -12.47 -6.27 24.42
C PRO A 539 -11.59 -5.62 25.51
N TYR A 540 -10.77 -4.65 25.11
CA TYR A 540 -10.13 -3.74 26.05
C TYR A 540 -11.16 -2.81 26.70
N GLN A 541 -10.98 -2.52 27.99
CA GLN A 541 -11.77 -1.52 28.73
C GLN A 541 -11.02 -0.19 28.78
N VAL A 542 -11.66 0.88 28.33
CA VAL A 542 -11.08 2.23 28.28
C VAL A 542 -12.00 3.24 28.97
N PRO A 543 -11.58 3.90 30.07
CA PRO A 543 -12.40 4.91 30.75
C PRO A 543 -12.72 6.13 29.88
N PHE A 544 -13.93 6.68 30.04
CA PHE A 544 -14.40 7.86 29.27
C PHE A 544 -13.48 9.10 29.40
N ASN A 545 -12.80 9.26 30.52
CA ASN A 545 -11.90 10.38 30.81
C ASN A 545 -10.42 10.10 30.45
N ALA A 546 -10.10 8.90 29.93
CA ALA A 546 -8.76 8.53 29.49
C ALA A 546 -8.49 8.84 28.01
N VAL A 547 -9.55 9.03 27.21
CA VAL A 547 -9.46 9.28 25.76
C VAL A 547 -10.38 10.41 25.31
N ALA A 548 -9.90 11.20 24.37
CA ALA A 548 -10.67 12.20 23.65
C ALA A 548 -11.48 11.55 22.52
N LEU A 549 -12.60 12.16 22.14
CA LEU A 549 -13.59 11.58 21.25
C LEU A 549 -14.05 12.60 20.21
N ARG A 550 -13.99 12.23 18.92
CA ARG A 550 -14.51 13.05 17.83
C ARG A 550 -15.21 12.20 16.76
N ILE A 551 -16.42 12.62 16.41
CA ILE A 551 -17.09 12.18 15.18
C ILE A 551 -16.65 13.15 14.07
N MET A 552 -16.03 12.64 13.02
CA MET A 552 -15.40 13.44 11.96
C MET A 552 -16.28 13.62 10.72
N HIS A 553 -17.34 12.81 10.59
CA HIS A 553 -18.04 12.64 9.33
C HIS A 553 -19.42 13.29 9.27
N ALA A 554 -20.00 13.61 10.42
CA ALA A 554 -21.24 14.35 10.62
C ALA A 554 -21.15 15.08 11.98
N ASP A 555 -21.83 16.21 12.13
CA ASP A 555 -22.00 16.87 13.42
C ASP A 555 -23.14 16.20 14.20
N VAL A 556 -22.89 15.89 15.46
CA VAL A 556 -23.78 15.09 16.32
C VAL A 556 -23.96 15.79 17.64
N ALA A 557 -25.22 16.02 18.04
CA ALA A 557 -25.55 16.63 19.33
C ALA A 557 -24.93 15.82 20.49
N PRO A 558 -24.40 16.46 21.55
CA PRO A 558 -23.69 15.74 22.63
C PRO A 558 -24.48 14.58 23.27
N THR A 559 -25.80 14.70 23.36
CA THR A 559 -26.73 13.65 23.81
C THR A 559 -26.73 12.39 22.95
N HIS A 560 -26.40 12.51 21.66
CA HIS A 560 -26.45 11.42 20.69
C HIS A 560 -25.08 10.79 20.38
N ILE A 561 -23.97 11.37 20.85
CA ILE A 561 -22.61 10.91 20.52
C ILE A 561 -22.39 9.44 20.93
N MET A 562 -22.86 9.00 22.09
CA MET A 562 -22.68 7.61 22.52
C MET A 562 -23.42 6.61 21.62
N TYR A 563 -24.62 6.95 21.15
CA TYR A 563 -25.37 6.12 20.20
C TYR A 563 -24.66 6.02 18.84
N ALA A 564 -23.97 7.08 18.41
CA ALA A 564 -23.22 7.11 17.15
C ALA A 564 -21.83 6.43 17.23
N VAL A 565 -21.27 6.28 18.45
CA VAL A 565 -20.00 5.57 18.70
C VAL A 565 -20.24 4.07 18.95
N ASN A 566 -21.39 3.68 19.50
CA ASN A 566 -21.72 2.28 19.71
C ASN A 566 -21.77 1.51 18.38
N ALA A 567 -21.04 0.39 18.29
CA ALA A 567 -20.82 -0.38 17.05
C ALA A 567 -20.22 0.44 15.89
N SER A 568 -19.46 1.51 16.17
CA SER A 568 -18.69 2.23 15.16
C SER A 568 -17.31 1.60 14.90
N TRP A 569 -16.79 1.85 13.71
CA TRP A 569 -15.35 1.77 13.45
C TRP A 569 -14.66 2.95 14.14
N VAL A 570 -13.55 2.70 14.84
CA VAL A 570 -12.77 3.74 15.54
C VAL A 570 -11.33 3.76 15.03
N GLY A 571 -10.83 4.94 14.70
CA GLY A 571 -9.39 5.20 14.56
C GLY A 571 -8.77 5.46 15.93
N LEU A 572 -7.68 4.77 16.21
CA LEU A 572 -6.95 4.84 17.48
C LEU A 572 -5.77 5.82 17.30
N CYS A 573 -5.84 6.96 17.98
CA CYS A 573 -5.02 8.13 17.66
C CYS A 573 -4.26 8.70 18.87
N LYS A 574 -3.15 9.37 18.59
CA LYS A 574 -2.27 10.04 19.54
C LYS A 574 -2.19 11.54 19.24
N ILE A 575 -2.89 12.36 20.04
CA ILE A 575 -2.76 13.82 20.03
C ILE A 575 -1.68 14.27 21.01
N GLN A 576 -1.09 15.45 20.80
CA GLN A 576 -0.04 15.98 21.69
C GLN A 576 -0.60 16.60 22.98
N ASP A 577 -1.87 17.02 22.97
CA ASP A 577 -2.50 17.64 24.12
C ASP A 577 -2.70 16.66 25.27
N ASN A 578 -2.57 17.15 26.50
CA ASN A 578 -2.81 16.37 27.72
C ASN A 578 -4.31 16.11 27.92
N VAL A 579 -4.82 15.05 27.28
CA VAL A 579 -6.16 14.50 27.49
C VAL A 579 -6.26 13.94 28.91
N ARG A 580 -6.64 14.80 29.87
CA ARG A 580 -7.08 14.41 31.21
C ARG A 580 -8.30 15.22 31.58
N GLY A 581 -9.46 14.59 31.53
CA GLY A 581 -10.71 15.22 31.91
C GLY A 581 -10.79 15.39 33.43
N TYR A 582 -10.98 16.62 33.90
CA TYR A 582 -11.30 16.92 35.32
C TYR A 582 -12.66 16.34 35.77
N VAL A 583 -13.44 15.80 34.83
CA VAL A 583 -14.74 15.17 35.05
C VAL A 583 -14.64 13.72 34.58
N ASN A 584 -15.26 12.78 35.31
CA ASN A 584 -15.38 11.37 34.93
C ASN A 584 -16.40 11.16 33.78
N GLY A 585 -16.32 11.97 32.72
CA GLY A 585 -17.19 11.94 31.55
C GLY A 585 -16.38 11.91 30.25
N PRO A 586 -17.05 11.80 29.09
CA PRO A 586 -16.39 11.74 27.79
C PRO A 586 -15.75 13.09 27.42
N ILE A 587 -14.52 13.05 26.95
CA ILE A 587 -13.79 14.25 26.52
C ILE A 587 -14.07 14.50 25.03
N LEU A 588 -14.92 15.48 24.72
CA LEU A 588 -15.35 15.76 23.34
C LEU A 588 -14.47 16.83 22.68
N LEU A 589 -13.95 16.55 21.49
CA LEU A 589 -13.13 17.53 20.74
C LEU A 589 -13.99 18.44 19.85
N ALA A 590 -13.77 19.75 19.94
CA ALA A 590 -14.48 20.76 19.13
C ALA A 590 -14.07 20.76 17.64
N GLN A 591 -12.90 20.23 17.30
CA GLN A 591 -12.36 20.12 15.93
C GLN A 591 -11.71 18.74 15.72
N THR A 592 -11.42 18.39 14.47
CA THR A 592 -10.67 17.16 14.14
C THR A 592 -9.16 17.42 14.27
N PRO A 593 -8.43 16.73 15.16
CA PRO A 593 -7.00 16.95 15.36
C PRO A 593 -6.16 16.33 14.24
N LEU A 594 -5.17 17.08 13.73
CA LEU A 594 -4.13 16.55 12.85
C LEU A 594 -3.13 15.73 13.68
N CYS A 595 -3.30 14.41 13.71
CA CYS A 595 -2.62 13.53 14.67
C CYS A 595 -2.29 12.15 14.11
N ASP A 596 -1.36 11.45 14.75
CA ASP A 596 -0.95 10.10 14.31
C ASP A 596 -2.02 9.07 14.69
N CYS A 597 -2.44 8.27 13.71
CA CYS A 597 -3.31 7.10 13.90
C CYS A 597 -2.45 5.83 13.91
N VAL A 598 -2.47 5.08 15.01
CA VAL A 598 -1.68 3.85 15.18
C VAL A 598 -2.40 2.59 14.68
N GLY A 599 -3.71 2.67 14.47
CA GLY A 599 -4.51 1.56 13.98
C GLY A 599 -6.00 1.77 14.22
N PHE A 600 -6.77 0.67 14.19
CA PHE A 600 -8.22 0.71 14.20
C PHE A 600 -8.83 -0.32 15.15
N GLY A 601 -10.07 -0.08 15.57
CA GLY A 601 -10.85 -1.03 16.32
C GLY A 601 -12.35 -0.94 16.01
N ILE A 602 -13.09 -1.82 16.65
CA ILE A 602 -14.55 -1.77 16.77
C ILE A 602 -14.86 -1.29 18.18
N CYS A 603 -15.66 -0.24 18.32
CA CYS A 603 -16.31 0.05 19.61
C CYS A 603 -17.43 -0.98 19.81
N ARG A 604 -17.12 -2.09 20.49
CA ARG A 604 -18.03 -3.20 20.75
C ARG A 604 -19.17 -2.76 21.68
N GLY A 605 -18.93 -1.87 22.62
CA GLY A 605 -19.96 -1.46 23.58
C GLY A 605 -19.55 -0.26 24.40
N ILE A 606 -20.54 0.31 25.09
CA ILE A 606 -20.39 1.48 25.95
C ILE A 606 -21.15 1.19 27.24
N ASP A 607 -20.41 1.04 28.34
CA ASP A 607 -20.96 0.89 29.68
C ASP A 607 -21.11 2.30 30.28
N MET A 608 -22.35 2.79 30.35
CA MET A 608 -22.66 4.14 30.86
C MET A 608 -22.60 4.24 32.39
N GLU A 609 -22.71 3.13 33.11
CA GLU A 609 -22.67 3.09 34.58
C GLU A 609 -21.22 3.13 35.06
N LYS A 610 -20.39 2.22 34.55
CA LYS A 610 -18.95 2.14 34.84
C LYS A 610 -18.11 3.13 34.02
N ARG A 611 -18.72 3.77 33.01
CA ARG A 611 -18.12 4.80 32.14
C ARG A 611 -16.92 4.27 31.35
N LEU A 612 -17.11 3.12 30.72
CA LEU A 612 -16.10 2.38 29.96
C LEU A 612 -16.52 2.21 28.49
N TYR A 613 -15.60 2.46 27.58
CA TYR A 613 -15.67 1.93 26.21
C TYR A 613 -15.12 0.51 26.18
N HIS A 614 -15.79 -0.39 25.46
CA HIS A 614 -15.29 -1.73 25.15
C HIS A 614 -14.78 -1.76 23.71
N ILE A 615 -13.46 -1.79 23.53
CA ILE A 615 -12.81 -1.67 22.21
C ILE A 615 -12.14 -2.99 21.83
N LEU A 616 -12.46 -3.50 20.64
CA LEU A 616 -11.80 -4.68 20.06
C LEU A 616 -10.84 -4.23 18.94
N THR A 617 -9.55 -4.51 19.08
CA THR A 617 -8.51 -4.05 18.14
C THR A 617 -7.31 -5.01 18.08
N PRO A 618 -6.71 -5.24 16.90
CA PRO A 618 -5.45 -5.99 16.75
C PRO A 618 -4.19 -5.14 16.98
N VAL A 619 -4.31 -3.90 17.48
CA VAL A 619 -3.15 -3.07 17.85
C VAL A 619 -2.54 -3.62 19.16
N PRO A 620 -1.20 -3.85 19.23
CA PRO A 620 -0.56 -4.41 20.42
C PRO A 620 -0.65 -3.51 21.67
N PRO A 621 -0.71 -4.08 22.89
CA PRO A 621 -0.83 -3.33 24.15
C PRO A 621 0.26 -2.28 24.39
N GLU A 622 1.46 -2.48 23.85
CA GLU A 622 2.59 -1.55 23.96
C GLU A 622 2.29 -0.23 23.24
N VAL A 623 1.59 -0.32 22.10
CA VAL A 623 1.19 0.82 21.26
C VAL A 623 -0.11 1.43 21.77
N LEU A 624 -1.03 0.63 22.35
CA LEU A 624 -2.27 1.14 22.94
C LEU A 624 -2.05 2.08 24.13
N ARG A 625 -0.94 1.97 24.86
CA ARG A 625 -0.57 2.90 25.96
C ARG A 625 -0.40 4.35 25.51
N ASP A 626 -0.09 4.55 24.22
CA ASP A 626 0.12 5.85 23.59
C ASP A 626 -1.17 6.45 23.01
N VAL A 627 -2.30 5.72 23.02
CA VAL A 627 -3.58 6.16 22.46
C VAL A 627 -4.35 6.99 23.48
N ASN A 628 -4.57 8.26 23.14
CA ASN A 628 -5.34 9.21 23.94
C ASN A 628 -6.54 9.82 23.18
N CYS A 629 -6.83 9.34 21.95
CA CYS A 629 -7.92 9.85 21.13
C CYS A 629 -8.59 8.76 20.27
N LEU A 630 -9.92 8.84 20.13
CA LEU A 630 -10.77 7.99 19.31
C LEU A 630 -11.48 8.84 18.24
N LEU A 631 -11.21 8.54 16.97
CA LEU A 631 -11.74 9.27 15.82
C LEU A 631 -12.73 8.40 15.01
N ILE A 632 -13.97 8.87 14.81
CA ILE A 632 -15.04 8.12 14.16
C ILE A 632 -15.34 8.69 12.76
N GLY A 633 -14.93 7.95 11.74
CA GLY A 633 -15.20 8.25 10.33
C GLY A 633 -16.47 7.61 9.77
N ALA A 634 -16.71 7.81 8.48
CA ALA A 634 -17.80 7.19 7.71
C ALA A 634 -17.43 5.79 7.17
N VAL A 635 -16.32 5.20 7.62
CA VAL A 635 -15.94 3.82 7.25
C VAL A 635 -16.81 2.86 8.07
N SER A 636 -17.73 2.18 7.39
CA SER A 636 -18.64 1.22 8.01
C SER A 636 -17.97 -0.14 8.26
N ILE A 637 -18.27 -0.76 9.40
CA ILE A 637 -17.97 -2.18 9.65
C ILE A 637 -18.80 -3.06 8.67
N PRO A 638 -18.17 -4.02 7.97
CA PRO A 638 -18.87 -4.97 7.10
C PRO A 638 -20.03 -5.70 7.78
N GLN A 639 -21.20 -5.74 7.13
CA GLN A 639 -22.43 -6.27 7.75
C GLN A 639 -22.35 -7.75 8.17
N CYS A 640 -21.51 -8.55 7.50
CA CYS A 640 -21.28 -9.96 7.82
C CYS A 640 -20.66 -10.17 9.22
N ILE A 641 -19.96 -9.17 9.79
CA ILE A 641 -19.40 -9.23 11.14
C ILE A 641 -20.51 -9.24 12.20
N PHE A 642 -21.63 -8.54 11.94
CA PHE A 642 -22.79 -8.53 12.84
C PHE A 642 -23.73 -9.70 12.54
N LYS A 643 -24.11 -9.88 11.26
CA LYS A 643 -25.19 -10.80 10.86
C LYS A 643 -24.77 -12.25 10.60
N SER A 644 -23.48 -12.57 10.59
CA SER A 644 -23.02 -13.81 9.93
C SER A 644 -21.83 -14.50 10.62
N GLN A 645 -21.70 -14.33 11.93
CA GLN A 645 -20.76 -15.09 12.77
C GLN A 645 -21.47 -16.26 13.44
N HIS A 646 -20.80 -17.41 13.53
CA HIS A 646 -21.29 -18.59 14.24
C HIS A 646 -21.39 -18.32 15.76
N GLY A 647 -22.35 -18.96 16.43
CA GLY A 647 -22.56 -18.85 17.88
C GLY A 647 -23.57 -17.78 18.34
N LEU A 648 -24.26 -17.10 17.40
CA LEU A 648 -25.35 -16.18 17.73
C LEU A 648 -26.70 -16.90 17.62
N GLU A 649 -27.43 -16.96 18.73
CA GLU A 649 -28.83 -17.39 18.81
C GLU A 649 -29.66 -16.26 19.43
N GLY A 650 -30.88 -16.03 18.92
CA GLY A 650 -31.73 -14.92 19.36
C GLY A 650 -31.36 -13.56 18.76
N THR A 651 -31.57 -12.48 19.51
CA THR A 651 -31.45 -11.10 19.03
C THR A 651 -30.00 -10.70 18.74
N ILE A 652 -29.69 -10.39 17.48
CA ILE A 652 -28.33 -10.03 17.05
C ILE A 652 -27.92 -8.65 17.59
N PRO A 653 -26.81 -8.53 18.35
CA PRO A 653 -26.35 -7.24 18.86
C PRO A 653 -26.14 -6.19 17.75
N TYR A 654 -26.52 -4.95 18.04
CA TYR A 654 -26.41 -3.77 17.17
C TYR A 654 -27.21 -3.85 15.85
N VAL A 655 -28.03 -4.89 15.66
CA VAL A 655 -28.97 -5.03 14.54
C VAL A 655 -30.38 -4.89 15.09
N THR A 656 -31.08 -3.81 14.73
CA THR A 656 -32.51 -3.65 14.99
C THR A 656 -33.29 -3.78 13.68
N THR A 657 -34.42 -4.48 13.74
CA THR A 657 -35.47 -4.49 12.71
C THR A 657 -36.35 -3.24 12.80
N ASP A 658 -36.46 -2.66 13.99
CA ASP A 658 -37.53 -1.75 14.39
C ASP A 658 -37.02 -0.31 14.37
N TYR A 659 -36.84 0.24 13.17
CA TYR A 659 -36.36 1.61 12.98
C TYR A 659 -37.50 2.63 13.10
N ASN A 660 -37.44 3.50 14.12
CA ASN A 660 -38.41 4.58 14.28
C ASN A 660 -38.09 5.78 13.38
N PHE A 661 -38.65 5.78 12.16
CA PHE A 661 -38.49 6.84 11.15
C PHE A 661 -39.12 8.21 11.50
N SER A 662 -39.63 8.40 12.72
CA SER A 662 -40.04 9.72 13.23
C SER A 662 -38.88 10.53 13.82
N LEU A 663 -37.76 9.89 14.18
CA LEU A 663 -36.60 10.57 14.77
C LEU A 663 -35.90 11.50 13.75
N PRO A 664 -35.62 12.77 14.11
CA PRO A 664 -34.80 13.66 13.29
C PRO A 664 -33.42 13.04 12.98
N GLY A 665 -32.96 13.18 11.74
CA GLY A 665 -31.72 12.56 11.25
C GLY A 665 -31.87 11.12 10.73
N ALA A 666 -32.88 10.36 11.14
CA ALA A 666 -33.08 8.95 10.72
C ALA A 666 -33.57 8.78 9.25
N ARG A 667 -33.57 9.85 8.44
CA ARG A 667 -34.09 9.89 7.06
C ARG A 667 -33.04 10.19 6.00
N GLU A 668 -31.84 10.63 6.37
CA GLU A 668 -30.77 10.89 5.41
C GLU A 668 -29.97 9.62 5.08
N LYS A 669 -29.34 9.59 3.90
CA LYS A 669 -28.62 8.40 3.39
C LYS A 669 -27.24 8.19 4.03
N VAL A 670 -27.04 8.69 5.25
CA VAL A 670 -25.82 8.53 6.05
C VAL A 670 -25.91 7.19 6.78
N GLY A 671 -25.19 6.18 6.28
CA GLY A 671 -25.14 4.85 6.92
C GLY A 671 -26.32 3.93 6.58
N ALA A 672 -26.86 4.00 5.36
CA ALA A 672 -27.93 3.12 4.88
C ALA A 672 -27.59 1.62 5.06
N ARG A 673 -28.17 1.00 6.09
CA ARG A 673 -28.17 -0.45 6.31
C ARG A 673 -29.35 -1.05 5.53
N ASP A 674 -29.11 -1.36 4.25
CA ASP A 674 -30.14 -1.85 3.32
C ASP A 674 -30.93 -3.04 3.92
N SER A 675 -32.28 -2.96 3.88
CA SER A 675 -33.17 -3.99 4.44
C SER A 675 -33.26 -5.25 3.56
N GLU A 676 -33.64 -6.37 4.19
CA GLU A 676 -33.36 -7.72 3.67
C GLU A 676 -34.11 -8.10 2.40
N GLN A 677 -35.26 -7.47 2.13
CA GLN A 677 -36.00 -7.60 0.87
C GLN A 677 -35.16 -7.27 -0.39
N ASN A 678 -34.03 -6.57 -0.23
CA ASN A 678 -33.11 -6.28 -1.32
C ASN A 678 -31.93 -7.28 -1.46
N TYR A 679 -31.76 -8.26 -0.57
CA TYR A 679 -30.58 -9.12 -0.54
C TYR A 679 -30.75 -10.50 -1.21
N GLU A 680 -31.88 -11.19 -1.03
CA GLU A 680 -32.02 -12.59 -1.46
C GLU A 680 -31.90 -12.80 -2.99
N GLU A 681 -32.40 -11.86 -3.80
CA GLU A 681 -32.23 -11.94 -5.27
C GLU A 681 -30.80 -11.67 -5.74
N LYS A 682 -29.99 -10.94 -4.95
CA LYS A 682 -28.71 -10.36 -5.42
C LYS A 682 -27.54 -11.33 -5.29
N ARG A 683 -27.70 -12.50 -5.93
CA ARG A 683 -26.63 -13.50 -6.14
C ARG A 683 -25.33 -12.83 -6.58
N TYR A 684 -24.26 -13.07 -5.81
CA TYR A 684 -22.89 -12.68 -6.14
C TYR A 684 -22.54 -13.02 -7.59
N PRO A 685 -21.76 -12.16 -8.30
CA PRO A 685 -21.68 -12.16 -9.76
C PRO A 685 -20.95 -13.38 -10.36
N ARG A 686 -21.66 -14.51 -10.44
CA ARG A 686 -21.33 -15.62 -11.33
C ARG A 686 -21.30 -15.10 -12.77
N PRO A 687 -20.20 -15.26 -13.53
CA PRO A 687 -20.19 -14.89 -14.94
C PRO A 687 -21.25 -15.69 -15.70
N LYS A 688 -22.21 -15.00 -16.33
CA LYS A 688 -23.14 -15.65 -17.27
C LYS A 688 -22.33 -16.17 -18.47
N LEU A 689 -22.11 -17.47 -18.51
CA LEU A 689 -21.50 -18.14 -19.66
C LEU A 689 -22.46 -18.07 -20.85
N TYR A 690 -22.06 -17.37 -21.90
CA TYR A 690 -22.77 -17.39 -23.18
C TYR A 690 -22.73 -18.80 -23.78
N ARG A 691 -23.80 -19.57 -23.60
CA ARG A 691 -24.14 -20.66 -24.53
C ARG A 691 -24.61 -20.02 -25.83
N LYS A 692 -23.72 -19.92 -26.82
CA LYS A 692 -24.18 -19.89 -28.22
C LYS A 692 -24.82 -21.24 -28.52
N ILE A 693 -26.15 -21.27 -28.57
CA ILE A 693 -26.87 -22.37 -29.20
C ILE A 693 -26.76 -22.09 -30.70
N TYR A 694 -25.94 -22.89 -31.39
CA TYR A 694 -26.13 -23.06 -32.83
C TYR A 694 -27.34 -23.98 -32.99
N ARG A 695 -28.41 -23.47 -33.60
CA ARG A 695 -29.38 -24.33 -34.29
C ARG A 695 -28.84 -24.58 -35.70
N TYR A 696 -28.98 -25.82 -36.16
CA TYR A 696 -29.10 -26.12 -37.57
C TYR A 696 -30.49 -25.68 -38.05
#